data_AF-I1D8C0-F1
#
_entry.id   AF-I1D8C0-F1
#
_cell.length_a   1.000
_cell.length_b   1.000
_cell.length_c   1.000
_cell.angle_alpha   90.00
_cell.angle_beta   90.00
_cell.angle_gamma   90.00
#
_symmetry.space_group_name_H-M   'P 1'
#
loop_
_entity.id
_entity.type
_entity.pdbx_description
1 polymer ?
#
loop_
_entity_poly.entity_id
_entity_poly.type
_entity_poly.pdbx_seq_one_letter_code
_entity_poly.pdbx_strand_id
1 'polypeptide(L)'
;MRYRVEVADRPDALYALWDGRIFRAHRSTADGTVLLVVPEGEEAPEGFDTTSNGRPAKVVSAEEAPATFALHTYCLYDDEPYLIEPRSAEAELTLRWAGTDEEVAKALGLSGFSTTTDDPETLTALWQERHDFADDNAPRSEPGSGDAEVLLRAIGHTLRSFLPPGWQRVAAQFRQLGDYSELEVRAVADDVIVSLSAPPQLGQLFSQLRSAMYKPDEGTWFQGTYTLDSASNFDFDYDSSTEPAWRLAPDDRRTAASYDVELRYYPRKNVPNWLAAKAGLPLDVHFRHARVVDGHAAGEKPVVNRAPVPPEQVRDFLNYLYRAPVVHTKPGALPDLFVPGPPNVPDAFHTDGTWIWPAAVPHYLRKYGVPPEPDLLDHIRANGFVVPYVPAQVRATAEADILGAPRPPQSPRDLPTSDPVSSVARGEEPKRALRASEVLRMLRERLAELGVADDAYRIGEAIDGAWCLRRTPRGWEVALHSEGAPVEPRYFRRAQDAAEALLGALLLFPGRARPEASEPAAEAEPAQHAGDWPILPLRGEPPLHFYRRKRLLTLPAGTVVDRYGNDAGNLVHPKDTPFAETSLTFEREFERRRYRVVRPIGVLSGVLRPWGPLPGGAVGYLLPRAIGQHVESGALEPLT
;
A
#
# COMPACT_ATOMS: atom_id res chain seq x y z
N MET A 1 -22.31 -22.69 -4.88
CA MET A 1 -21.16 -23.39 -4.29
C MET A 1 -21.10 -23.10 -2.81
N ARG A 2 -20.94 -24.13 -1.98
CA ARG A 2 -20.68 -23.98 -0.54
C ARG A 2 -19.17 -23.95 -0.30
N TYR A 3 -18.72 -23.30 0.76
CA TYR A 3 -17.31 -23.27 1.18
C TYR A 3 -17.13 -24.16 2.40
N ARG A 4 -16.02 -24.89 2.45
CA ARG A 4 -15.59 -25.70 3.61
C ARG A 4 -14.13 -25.43 3.88
N VAL A 5 -13.73 -25.41 5.15
CA VAL A 5 -12.34 -25.27 5.57
C VAL A 5 -11.94 -26.47 6.41
N GLU A 6 -10.78 -27.08 6.11
CA GLU A 6 -10.24 -28.21 6.88
C GLU A 6 -9.06 -27.75 7.75
N VAL A 7 -9.25 -27.79 9.08
CA VAL A 7 -8.34 -27.21 10.10
C VAL A 7 -7.72 -28.27 11.03
N ALA A 8 -8.07 -29.56 10.89
CA ALA A 8 -7.64 -30.61 11.82
C ALA A 8 -6.10 -30.82 11.81
N ASP A 9 -5.48 -30.87 10.62
CA ASP A 9 -4.06 -31.17 10.46
C ASP A 9 -3.24 -29.93 10.08
N ARG A 10 -3.11 -29.03 11.06
CA ARG A 10 -2.34 -27.79 10.89
C ARG A 10 -0.82 -28.03 11.02
N PRO A 11 -0.02 -27.62 10.03
CA PRO A 11 1.44 -27.71 10.10
C PRO A 11 2.05 -26.49 10.80
N ASP A 12 1.33 -25.82 11.70
CA ASP A 12 1.85 -24.66 12.44
C ASP A 12 2.98 -25.09 13.38
N ALA A 13 4.22 -24.78 13.00
CA ALA A 13 5.41 -25.07 13.78
C ALA A 13 6.62 -24.31 13.23
N LEU A 14 7.72 -24.39 13.99
CA LEU A 14 9.05 -24.14 13.45
C LEU A 14 9.54 -25.41 12.74
N TYR A 15 10.18 -25.24 11.60
CA TYR A 15 10.78 -26.31 10.79
C TYR A 15 12.24 -26.00 10.49
N ALA A 16 12.98 -27.05 10.16
CA ALA A 16 14.35 -26.97 9.66
C ALA A 16 14.50 -27.85 8.43
N LEU A 17 15.20 -27.35 7.42
CA LEU A 17 15.68 -28.15 6.30
C LEU A 17 17.05 -28.73 6.68
N TRP A 18 17.14 -30.05 6.80
CA TRP A 18 18.37 -30.77 7.14
C TRP A 18 18.55 -31.95 6.18
N ASP A 19 19.70 -32.04 5.53
CA ASP A 19 20.03 -33.10 4.55
C ASP A 19 18.93 -33.30 3.48
N GLY A 20 18.39 -32.20 2.95
CA GLY A 20 17.34 -32.21 1.93
C GLY A 20 15.94 -32.61 2.42
N ARG A 21 15.76 -32.88 3.72
CA ARG A 21 14.47 -33.25 4.34
C ARG A 21 13.99 -32.18 5.34
N ILE A 22 12.67 -32.07 5.48
CA ILE A 22 12.04 -31.11 6.40
C ILE A 22 11.71 -31.82 7.72
N PHE A 23 12.16 -31.24 8.82
CA PHE A 23 11.88 -31.73 10.18
C PHE A 23 11.18 -30.64 10.99
N ARG A 24 10.32 -31.04 11.93
CA ARG A 24 9.86 -30.08 12.96
C ARG A 24 11.07 -29.70 13.83
N ALA A 25 11.18 -28.44 14.19
CA ALA A 25 12.33 -27.90 14.87
C ALA A 25 11.95 -27.22 16.18
N HIS A 26 12.82 -27.31 17.19
CA HIS A 26 12.79 -26.45 18.38
C HIS A 26 14.18 -25.83 18.55
N ARG A 27 14.26 -24.50 18.52
CA ARG A 27 15.51 -23.78 18.79
C ARG A 27 15.69 -23.60 20.29
N SER A 28 16.85 -23.99 20.81
CA SER A 28 17.26 -23.70 22.17
C SER A 28 17.81 -22.28 22.25
N THR A 29 17.33 -21.50 23.23
CA THR A 29 17.83 -20.14 23.49
C THR A 29 19.09 -20.13 24.36
N ALA A 30 19.51 -21.28 24.90
CA ALA A 30 20.57 -21.36 25.89
C ALA A 30 21.94 -21.74 25.30
N ASP A 31 21.96 -22.59 24.28
CA ASP A 31 23.18 -23.26 23.79
C ASP A 31 23.31 -23.27 22.25
N GLY A 32 22.42 -22.58 21.53
CA GLY A 32 22.52 -22.46 20.06
C GLY A 32 22.26 -23.78 19.32
N THR A 33 21.57 -24.73 19.94
CA THR A 33 21.21 -26.01 19.32
C THR A 33 19.81 -25.98 18.72
N VAL A 34 19.57 -26.86 17.74
CA VAL A 34 18.27 -27.10 17.13
C VAL A 34 17.90 -28.57 17.33
N LEU A 35 16.75 -28.83 17.94
CA LEU A 35 16.19 -30.17 18.05
C LEU A 35 15.30 -30.45 16.83
N LEU A 36 15.75 -31.37 15.97
CA LEU A 36 15.01 -31.89 14.84
C LEU A 36 14.13 -33.06 15.28
N VAL A 37 12.85 -33.04 14.94
CA VAL A 37 11.87 -34.08 15.27
C VAL A 37 11.27 -34.63 13.98
N VAL A 38 11.29 -35.96 13.84
CA VAL A 38 10.76 -36.64 12.67
C VAL A 38 9.25 -36.40 12.58
N PRO A 39 8.72 -36.01 11.40
CA PRO A 39 7.28 -35.89 11.18
C PRO A 39 6.54 -37.19 11.50
N GLU A 40 5.26 -37.08 11.84
CA GLU A 40 4.45 -38.26 12.13
C GLU A 40 4.28 -39.14 10.90
N GLY A 41 4.41 -40.47 11.05
CA GLY A 41 4.29 -41.43 9.96
C GLY A 41 5.53 -41.60 9.07
N GLU A 42 6.62 -40.84 9.32
CA GLU A 42 7.88 -40.99 8.58
C GLU A 42 8.89 -41.90 9.29
N GLU A 43 9.70 -42.62 8.50
CA GLU A 43 10.83 -43.39 9.02
C GLU A 43 11.97 -42.48 9.49
N ALA A 44 12.52 -42.81 10.66
CA ALA A 44 13.61 -42.09 11.28
C ALA A 44 14.91 -42.25 10.47
N PRO A 45 15.60 -41.15 10.11
CA PRO A 45 16.94 -41.23 9.54
C PRO A 45 17.96 -41.83 10.52
N GLU A 46 19.08 -42.31 10.00
CA GLU A 46 20.21 -42.75 10.82
C GLU A 46 20.75 -41.59 11.68
N GLY A 47 21.04 -41.86 12.97
CA GLY A 47 21.54 -40.86 13.92
C GLY A 47 20.48 -40.03 14.65
N PHE A 48 19.19 -40.41 14.57
CA PHE A 48 18.11 -39.85 15.38
C PHE A 48 17.97 -40.61 16.72
N ASP A 49 18.92 -40.37 17.62
CA ASP A 49 19.18 -41.20 18.80
C ASP A 49 18.40 -40.77 20.05
N THR A 50 17.64 -39.67 19.96
CA THR A 50 16.86 -39.12 21.07
C THR A 50 15.36 -39.12 20.76
N THR A 51 14.53 -38.72 21.72
CA THR A 51 13.08 -38.63 21.54
C THR A 51 12.53 -37.31 22.05
N SER A 52 11.49 -36.80 21.37
CA SER A 52 10.74 -35.62 21.77
C SER A 52 9.25 -35.90 21.62
N ASN A 53 8.50 -35.81 22.73
CA ASN A 53 7.09 -36.18 22.79
C ASN A 53 6.81 -37.58 22.18
N GLY A 54 7.69 -38.55 22.46
CA GLY A 54 7.57 -39.93 21.96
C GLY A 54 7.98 -40.15 20.51
N ARG A 55 8.44 -39.11 19.78
CA ARG A 55 8.92 -39.23 18.40
C ARG A 55 10.44 -39.22 18.32
N PRO A 56 11.05 -39.95 17.36
CA PRO A 56 12.48 -39.90 17.10
C PRO A 56 12.95 -38.47 16.82
N ALA A 57 14.07 -38.08 17.41
CA ALA A 57 14.61 -36.74 17.32
C ALA A 57 16.14 -36.76 17.29
N LYS A 58 16.73 -35.64 16.86
CA LYS A 58 18.18 -35.41 16.80
C LYS A 58 18.48 -33.98 17.20
N VAL A 59 19.52 -33.77 18.02
CA VAL A 59 20.03 -32.44 18.31
C VAL A 59 21.17 -32.15 17.34
N VAL A 60 21.10 -31.02 16.64
CA VAL A 60 22.13 -30.52 15.73
C VAL A 60 22.55 -29.12 16.17
N SER A 61 23.72 -28.65 15.74
CA SER A 61 24.08 -27.25 15.94
C SER A 61 23.22 -26.35 15.05
N ALA A 62 23.02 -25.08 15.42
CA ALA A 62 22.34 -24.13 14.53
C ALA A 62 23.07 -23.94 13.18
N GLU A 63 24.38 -24.14 13.14
CA GLU A 63 25.18 -24.08 11.90
C GLU A 63 24.89 -25.24 10.95
N GLU A 64 24.55 -26.43 11.50
CA GLU A 64 24.17 -27.61 10.72
C GLU A 64 22.73 -27.53 10.18
N ALA A 65 21.88 -26.67 10.75
CA ALA A 65 20.52 -26.41 10.31
C ALA A 65 20.26 -24.90 10.08
N PRO A 66 20.98 -24.27 9.13
CA PRO A 66 20.95 -22.82 8.95
C PRO A 66 19.64 -22.33 8.30
N ALA A 67 18.91 -23.22 7.62
CA ALA A 67 17.64 -22.93 6.98
C ALA A 67 16.48 -23.39 7.88
N THR A 68 16.04 -22.48 8.77
CA THR A 68 14.82 -22.68 9.57
C THR A 68 13.70 -21.79 9.09
N PHE A 69 12.45 -22.21 9.27
CA PHE A 69 11.29 -21.39 8.92
C PHE A 69 10.12 -21.66 9.85
N ALA A 70 9.33 -20.63 10.15
CA ALA A 70 8.05 -20.80 10.82
C ALA A 70 6.92 -20.82 9.79
N LEU A 71 5.96 -21.71 10.01
CA LEU A 71 4.73 -21.79 9.24
C LEU A 71 3.55 -21.41 10.15
N HIS A 72 2.70 -20.53 9.67
CA HIS A 72 1.52 -20.05 10.38
C HIS A 72 0.29 -20.14 9.49
N THR A 73 -0.78 -20.75 9.98
CA THR A 73 -2.04 -20.88 9.26
C THR A 73 -2.97 -19.73 9.62
N TYR A 74 -3.41 -19.01 8.60
CA TYR A 74 -4.38 -17.93 8.71
C TYR A 74 -5.69 -18.31 8.04
N CYS A 75 -6.75 -17.65 8.48
CA CYS A 75 -8.09 -17.81 7.93
C CYS A 75 -8.76 -16.45 7.71
N LEU A 76 -9.81 -16.47 6.89
CA LEU A 76 -10.75 -15.36 6.77
C LEU A 76 -12.02 -15.70 7.54
N TYR A 77 -12.30 -14.93 8.60
CA TYR A 77 -13.46 -15.08 9.49
C TYR A 77 -14.18 -13.74 9.56
N ASP A 78 -15.48 -13.70 9.29
CA ASP A 78 -16.27 -12.46 9.22
C ASP A 78 -15.59 -11.34 8.40
N ASP A 79 -15.10 -11.68 7.21
CA ASP A 79 -14.40 -10.78 6.28
C ASP A 79 -13.09 -10.18 6.83
N GLU A 80 -12.52 -10.73 7.91
CA GLU A 80 -11.26 -10.29 8.51
C GLU A 80 -10.21 -11.42 8.57
N PRO A 81 -8.92 -11.11 8.35
CA PRO A 81 -7.85 -12.10 8.47
C PRO A 81 -7.48 -12.34 9.93
N TYR A 82 -7.42 -13.62 10.31
CA TYR A 82 -6.97 -14.06 11.64
C TYR A 82 -5.90 -15.14 11.52
N LEU A 83 -4.91 -15.07 12.40
CA LEU A 83 -4.02 -16.17 12.70
C LEU A 83 -4.80 -17.20 13.54
N ILE A 84 -4.76 -18.48 13.15
CA ILE A 84 -5.30 -19.55 13.98
C ILE A 84 -4.25 -19.91 15.02
N GLU A 85 -4.52 -19.71 16.32
CA GLU A 85 -3.50 -19.94 17.34
C GLU A 85 -3.05 -21.41 17.36
N PRO A 86 -1.74 -21.70 17.47
CA PRO A 86 -1.21 -23.07 17.42
C PRO A 86 -1.81 -24.00 18.49
N ARG A 87 -2.22 -23.44 19.64
CA ARG A 87 -2.78 -24.19 20.77
C ARG A 87 -4.29 -24.47 20.69
N SER A 88 -4.95 -24.06 19.61
CA SER A 88 -6.38 -24.33 19.42
C SER A 88 -6.68 -25.83 19.40
N ALA A 89 -7.69 -26.26 20.14
CA ALA A 89 -8.15 -27.65 20.17
C ALA A 89 -9.06 -27.93 18.96
N GLU A 90 -9.17 -29.19 18.52
CA GLU A 90 -9.96 -29.59 17.34
C GLU A 90 -11.43 -29.13 17.37
N ALA A 91 -11.99 -28.88 18.56
CA ALA A 91 -13.39 -28.49 18.72
C ALA A 91 -13.63 -26.96 18.82
N GLU A 92 -12.62 -26.16 19.17
CA GLU A 92 -12.76 -24.70 19.30
C GLU A 92 -11.48 -24.00 18.86
N LEU A 93 -11.59 -23.20 17.81
CA LEU A 93 -10.48 -22.43 17.26
C LEU A 93 -10.34 -21.10 17.98
N THR A 94 -9.16 -20.82 18.51
CA THR A 94 -8.79 -19.48 18.97
C THR A 94 -8.17 -18.71 17.81
N LEU A 95 -8.80 -17.60 17.45
CA LEU A 95 -8.43 -16.76 16.31
C LEU A 95 -7.88 -15.44 16.82
N ARG A 96 -6.66 -15.08 16.39
CA ARG A 96 -6.03 -13.80 16.69
C ARG A 96 -6.06 -12.91 15.46
N TRP A 97 -6.70 -11.75 15.57
CA TRP A 97 -6.83 -10.80 14.46
C TRP A 97 -5.47 -10.32 14.00
N ALA A 98 -5.28 -10.24 12.68
CA ALA A 98 -4.01 -9.82 12.10
C ALA A 98 -3.76 -8.30 12.21
N GLY A 99 -4.80 -7.51 12.53
CA GLY A 99 -4.67 -6.08 12.76
C GLY A 99 -4.14 -5.73 14.16
N THR A 100 -3.75 -4.47 14.33
CA THR A 100 -3.06 -3.98 15.55
C THR A 100 -3.74 -2.78 16.20
N ASP A 101 -4.80 -2.23 15.58
CA ASP A 101 -5.52 -1.07 16.10
C ASP A 101 -6.58 -1.48 17.14
N GLU A 102 -6.44 -0.97 18.36
CA GLU A 102 -7.31 -1.35 19.48
C GLU A 102 -8.76 -0.87 19.30
N GLU A 103 -8.97 0.29 18.70
CA GLU A 103 -10.32 0.84 18.47
C GLU A 103 -11.04 0.07 17.36
N VAL A 104 -10.30 -0.35 16.33
CA VAL A 104 -10.83 -1.26 15.31
C VAL A 104 -11.14 -2.63 15.90
N ALA A 105 -10.28 -3.17 16.77
CA ALA A 105 -10.54 -4.44 17.45
C ALA A 105 -11.84 -4.39 18.28
N LYS A 106 -12.06 -3.29 19.03
CA LYS A 106 -13.32 -3.05 19.75
C LYS A 106 -14.52 -2.95 18.80
N ALA A 107 -14.37 -2.23 17.68
CA ALA A 107 -15.42 -2.12 16.66
C ALA A 107 -15.79 -3.47 16.02
N LEU A 108 -14.83 -4.38 15.91
CA LEU A 108 -15.02 -5.77 15.46
C LEU A 108 -15.60 -6.68 16.55
N GLY A 109 -15.77 -6.19 17.78
CA GLY A 109 -16.25 -6.98 18.92
C GLY A 109 -15.24 -7.98 19.46
N LEU A 110 -13.93 -7.69 19.33
CA LEU A 110 -12.86 -8.57 19.78
C LEU A 110 -12.46 -8.29 21.24
N SER A 111 -12.04 -9.34 21.94
CA SER A 111 -11.44 -9.24 23.28
C SER A 111 -9.94 -9.45 23.17
N GLY A 112 -9.15 -8.40 23.42
CA GLY A 112 -7.69 -8.50 23.37
C GLY A 112 -7.14 -8.96 22.02
N PHE A 113 -7.75 -8.48 20.92
CA PHE A 113 -7.43 -8.86 19.53
C PHE A 113 -7.80 -10.31 19.15
N SER A 114 -8.51 -11.05 20.00
CA SER A 114 -8.86 -12.44 19.74
C SER A 114 -10.36 -12.71 19.84
N THR A 115 -10.78 -13.82 19.23
CA THR A 115 -12.12 -14.41 19.30
C THR A 115 -12.00 -15.93 19.22
N THR A 116 -13.05 -16.66 19.60
CA THR A 116 -13.15 -18.10 19.36
C THR A 116 -14.26 -18.43 18.38
N THR A 117 -14.16 -19.58 17.72
CA THR A 117 -15.23 -20.17 16.90
C THR A 117 -15.17 -21.69 16.98
N ASP A 118 -16.32 -22.32 17.22
CA ASP A 118 -16.53 -23.77 17.22
C ASP A 118 -17.18 -24.27 15.91
N ASP A 119 -17.49 -23.34 14.99
CA ASP A 119 -18.09 -23.63 13.69
C ASP A 119 -17.09 -23.34 12.54
N PRO A 120 -16.43 -24.36 11.98
CA PRO A 120 -15.53 -24.20 10.84
C PRO A 120 -16.20 -23.67 9.56
N GLU A 121 -17.53 -23.78 9.42
CA GLU A 121 -18.27 -23.25 8.26
C GLU A 121 -18.27 -21.73 8.20
N THR A 122 -17.94 -21.07 9.32
CA THR A 122 -17.77 -19.60 9.39
C THR A 122 -16.48 -19.12 8.73
N LEU A 123 -15.51 -20.00 8.51
CA LEU A 123 -14.26 -19.68 7.82
C LEU A 123 -14.49 -19.72 6.30
N THR A 124 -14.03 -18.69 5.59
CA THR A 124 -14.30 -18.54 4.14
C THR A 124 -13.05 -18.66 3.27
N ALA A 125 -11.87 -18.63 3.88
CA ALA A 125 -10.59 -18.89 3.24
C ALA A 125 -9.57 -19.38 4.27
N LEU A 126 -8.56 -20.08 3.79
CA LEU A 126 -7.40 -20.52 4.54
C LEU A 126 -6.14 -20.29 3.70
N TRP A 127 -5.07 -19.82 4.31
CA TRP A 127 -3.76 -19.73 3.69
C TRP A 127 -2.67 -19.88 4.75
N GLN A 128 -1.45 -20.12 4.31
CA GLN A 128 -0.31 -20.30 5.19
C GLN A 128 0.75 -19.26 4.89
N GLU A 129 1.21 -18.57 5.92
CA GLU A 129 2.39 -17.70 5.87
C GLU A 129 3.61 -18.50 6.30
N ARG A 130 4.66 -18.47 5.49
CA ARG A 130 5.98 -18.99 5.84
C ARG A 130 6.97 -17.84 5.99
N HIS A 131 7.66 -17.82 7.12
CA HIS A 131 8.72 -16.87 7.43
C HIS A 131 10.03 -17.64 7.57
N ASP A 132 10.94 -17.42 6.63
CA ASP A 132 12.28 -18.02 6.65
C ASP A 132 13.20 -17.21 7.59
N PHE A 133 13.90 -17.93 8.47
CA PHE A 133 14.94 -17.40 9.33
C PHE A 133 16.26 -17.98 8.84
N ALA A 134 16.86 -17.27 7.90
CA ALA A 134 18.18 -17.56 7.38
C ALA A 134 19.12 -16.44 7.83
N ASP A 135 20.28 -16.80 8.37
CA ASP A 135 21.36 -15.82 8.53
C ASP A 135 21.78 -15.29 7.15
N ASP A 136 22.32 -14.07 7.08
CA ASP A 136 22.73 -13.46 5.80
C ASP A 136 23.68 -14.36 4.97
N ASN A 137 24.46 -15.22 5.65
CA ASN A 137 25.42 -16.16 5.07
C ASN A 137 24.91 -17.60 4.97
N ALA A 138 23.65 -17.88 5.33
CA ALA A 138 23.12 -19.23 5.28
C ALA A 138 23.06 -19.73 3.82
N PRO A 139 23.56 -20.94 3.54
CA PRO A 139 23.52 -21.50 2.20
C PRO A 139 22.07 -21.71 1.76
N ARG A 140 21.63 -20.93 0.77
CA ARG A 140 20.36 -21.13 0.07
C ARG A 140 20.58 -22.01 -1.15
N SER A 141 19.49 -22.54 -1.72
CA SER A 141 19.56 -23.15 -3.04
C SER A 141 20.22 -22.17 -4.01
N GLU A 142 21.22 -22.64 -4.75
CA GLU A 142 21.90 -21.80 -5.72
C GLU A 142 20.86 -21.30 -6.75
N PRO A 143 20.78 -19.99 -7.01
CA PRO A 143 19.85 -19.46 -8.01
C PRO A 143 20.13 -20.09 -9.38
N GLY A 144 19.08 -20.59 -10.04
CA GLY A 144 19.17 -21.32 -11.31
C GLY A 144 19.51 -22.81 -11.17
N SER A 145 19.70 -23.34 -9.95
CA SER A 145 19.88 -24.77 -9.71
C SER A 145 18.54 -25.51 -9.56
N GLY A 146 18.49 -26.75 -10.05
CA GLY A 146 17.31 -27.62 -10.00
C GLY A 146 16.63 -27.82 -11.36
N ASP A 147 15.83 -28.87 -11.46
CA ASP A 147 15.05 -29.18 -12.66
C ASP A 147 13.58 -28.79 -12.43
N ALA A 148 13.14 -27.75 -13.16
CA ALA A 148 11.79 -27.21 -13.03
C ALA A 148 10.70 -28.25 -13.36
N GLU A 149 10.92 -29.14 -14.34
CA GLU A 149 9.92 -30.17 -14.69
C GLU A 149 9.80 -31.21 -13.59
N VAL A 150 10.92 -31.62 -12.99
CA VAL A 150 10.93 -32.55 -11.84
C VAL A 150 10.21 -31.93 -10.65
N LEU A 151 10.47 -30.65 -10.36
CA LEU A 151 9.82 -29.93 -9.26
C LEU A 151 8.31 -29.77 -9.48
N LEU A 152 7.87 -29.44 -10.70
CA LEU A 152 6.45 -29.36 -11.06
C LEU A 152 5.71 -30.69 -10.88
N ARG A 153 6.37 -31.82 -11.22
CA ARG A 153 5.82 -33.17 -10.98
C ARG A 153 5.76 -33.51 -9.49
N ALA A 154 6.78 -33.13 -8.73
CA ALA A 154 6.80 -33.31 -7.27
C ALA A 154 5.68 -32.51 -6.59
N ILE A 155 5.46 -31.25 -7.00
CA ILE A 155 4.35 -30.41 -6.54
C ILE A 155 3.00 -31.11 -6.80
N GLY A 156 2.76 -31.62 -8.01
CA GLY A 156 1.54 -32.35 -8.34
C GLY A 156 1.37 -33.65 -7.55
N HIS A 157 2.47 -34.36 -7.22
CA HIS A 157 2.43 -35.54 -6.37
C HIS A 157 2.08 -35.18 -4.92
N THR A 158 2.75 -34.17 -4.34
CA THR A 158 2.47 -33.68 -2.99
C THR A 158 1.04 -33.16 -2.86
N LEU A 159 0.51 -32.44 -3.87
CA LEU A 159 -0.89 -32.00 -3.85
C LEU A 159 -1.84 -33.18 -3.69
N ARG A 160 -1.68 -34.24 -4.49
CA ARG A 160 -2.56 -35.42 -4.46
C ARG A 160 -2.54 -36.19 -3.13
N SER A 161 -1.49 -36.06 -2.31
CA SER A 161 -1.37 -36.85 -1.08
C SER A 161 -2.33 -36.40 0.04
N PHE A 162 -2.91 -35.21 -0.07
CA PHE A 162 -3.79 -34.64 0.97
C PHE A 162 -5.12 -34.09 0.42
N LEU A 163 -5.49 -34.41 -0.83
CA LEU A 163 -6.78 -33.97 -1.37
C LEU A 163 -7.94 -34.79 -0.77
N PRO A 164 -9.10 -34.16 -0.53
CA PRO A 164 -10.27 -34.86 -0.04
C PRO A 164 -10.79 -35.89 -1.07
N PRO A 165 -11.49 -36.95 -0.62
CA PRO A 165 -12.19 -37.86 -1.52
C PRO A 165 -13.16 -37.11 -2.44
N GLY A 166 -13.28 -37.56 -3.70
CA GLY A 166 -14.22 -36.96 -4.67
C GLY A 166 -13.75 -35.63 -5.28
N TRP A 167 -12.50 -35.22 -5.05
CA TRP A 167 -11.94 -34.02 -5.68
C TRP A 167 -11.96 -34.11 -7.23
N GLN A 168 -12.19 -32.97 -7.87
CA GLN A 168 -12.24 -32.84 -9.32
C GLN A 168 -11.11 -31.93 -9.85
N ARG A 169 -10.82 -30.86 -9.11
CA ARG A 169 -9.76 -29.89 -9.44
C ARG A 169 -9.15 -29.31 -8.18
N VAL A 170 -7.86 -29.03 -8.19
CA VAL A 170 -7.16 -28.26 -7.14
C VAL A 170 -6.35 -27.14 -7.78
N ALA A 171 -6.28 -26.01 -7.08
CA ALA A 171 -5.37 -24.91 -7.38
C ALA A 171 -4.54 -24.58 -6.13
N ALA A 172 -3.22 -24.45 -6.32
CA ALA A 172 -2.30 -23.94 -5.33
C ALA A 172 -1.73 -22.61 -5.82
N GLN A 173 -2.01 -21.54 -5.10
CA GLN A 173 -1.47 -20.22 -5.37
C GLN A 173 -0.35 -19.93 -4.37
N PHE A 174 0.85 -19.72 -4.89
CA PHE A 174 2.05 -19.44 -4.13
C PHE A 174 2.56 -18.04 -4.45
N ARG A 175 2.94 -17.30 -3.42
CA ARG A 175 3.52 -15.96 -3.52
C ARG A 175 4.74 -15.90 -2.62
N GLN A 176 5.83 -15.32 -3.11
CA GLN A 176 7.03 -15.17 -2.28
C GLN A 176 7.82 -13.93 -2.66
N LEU A 177 8.34 -13.24 -1.64
CA LEU A 177 9.35 -12.22 -1.73
C LEU A 177 10.36 -12.44 -0.62
N GLY A 178 11.62 -12.66 -0.98
CA GLY A 178 12.67 -12.92 -0.02
C GLY A 178 12.30 -14.07 0.92
N ASP A 179 12.25 -13.77 2.21
CA ASP A 179 12.00 -14.73 3.30
C ASP A 179 10.52 -14.83 3.71
N TYR A 180 9.65 -14.16 2.98
CA TYR A 180 8.21 -14.19 3.22
C TYR A 180 7.47 -14.87 2.07
N SER A 181 6.64 -15.87 2.38
CA SER A 181 5.74 -16.49 1.41
C SER A 181 4.33 -16.72 1.94
N GLU A 182 3.36 -16.68 1.02
CA GLU A 182 1.98 -17.11 1.22
C GLU A 182 1.68 -18.32 0.32
N LEU A 183 1.00 -19.32 0.86
CA LEU A 183 0.48 -20.47 0.11
C LEU A 183 -1.01 -20.66 0.41
N GLU A 184 -1.83 -20.68 -0.64
CA GLU A 184 -3.26 -20.96 -0.56
C GLU A 184 -3.60 -22.16 -1.45
N VAL A 185 -4.25 -23.17 -0.88
CA VAL A 185 -4.69 -24.36 -1.62
C VAL A 185 -6.22 -24.47 -1.55
N ARG A 186 -6.84 -24.57 -2.72
CA ARG A 186 -8.29 -24.76 -2.86
C ARG A 186 -8.59 -25.92 -3.77
N ALA A 187 -9.38 -26.87 -3.29
CA ALA A 187 -9.91 -27.97 -4.07
C ALA A 187 -11.41 -27.80 -4.33
N VAL A 188 -11.88 -28.26 -5.48
CA VAL A 188 -13.29 -28.47 -5.76
C VAL A 188 -13.56 -29.95 -5.59
N ALA A 189 -14.44 -30.30 -4.66
CA ALA A 189 -14.95 -31.65 -4.45
C ALA A 189 -16.48 -31.58 -4.52
N ASP A 190 -17.07 -32.28 -5.49
CA ASP A 190 -18.48 -32.14 -5.85
C ASP A 190 -18.88 -30.66 -6.08
N ASP A 191 -19.86 -30.14 -5.33
CA ASP A 191 -20.35 -28.75 -5.40
C ASP A 191 -19.76 -27.82 -4.31
N VAL A 192 -18.67 -28.26 -3.66
CA VAL A 192 -18.03 -27.58 -2.53
C VAL A 192 -16.61 -27.16 -2.88
N ILE A 193 -16.27 -25.92 -2.55
CA ILE A 193 -14.88 -25.45 -2.56
C ILE A 193 -14.31 -25.68 -1.16
N VAL A 194 -13.24 -26.47 -1.08
CA VAL A 194 -12.55 -26.81 0.16
C VAL A 194 -11.21 -26.07 0.21
N SER A 195 -11.01 -25.26 1.24
CA SER A 195 -9.70 -24.68 1.57
C SER A 195 -8.91 -25.64 2.46
N LEU A 196 -7.67 -25.91 2.10
CA LEU A 196 -6.84 -26.95 2.70
C LEU A 196 -5.55 -26.37 3.29
N SER A 197 -5.12 -26.90 4.42
CA SER A 197 -3.77 -26.67 4.95
C SER A 197 -2.77 -27.52 4.14
N ALA A 198 -1.77 -26.90 3.52
CA ALA A 198 -0.76 -27.65 2.78
C ALA A 198 0.35 -28.17 3.70
N PRO A 199 0.94 -29.34 3.42
CA PRO A 199 2.12 -29.80 4.13
C PRO A 199 3.32 -28.86 3.86
N PRO A 200 4.27 -28.72 4.80
CA PRO A 200 5.39 -27.77 4.69
C PRO A 200 6.29 -28.04 3.47
N GLN A 201 6.33 -29.29 3.00
CA GLN A 201 7.05 -29.70 1.78
C GLN A 201 6.54 -28.98 0.54
N LEU A 202 5.24 -28.67 0.45
CA LEU A 202 4.68 -28.03 -0.74
C LEU A 202 5.25 -26.62 -0.95
N GLY A 203 5.27 -25.80 0.11
CA GLY A 203 5.87 -24.46 0.06
C GLY A 203 7.38 -24.50 -0.22
N GLN A 204 8.08 -25.52 0.28
CA GLN A 204 9.50 -25.74 -0.02
C GLN A 204 9.73 -26.04 -1.50
N LEU A 205 8.90 -26.90 -2.11
CA LEU A 205 9.00 -27.24 -3.53
C LEU A 205 8.76 -26.01 -4.42
N PHE A 206 7.80 -25.15 -4.08
CA PHE A 206 7.60 -23.89 -4.79
C PHE A 206 8.79 -22.94 -4.64
N SER A 207 9.38 -22.84 -3.44
CA SER A 207 10.59 -22.04 -3.21
C SER A 207 11.76 -22.54 -4.07
N GLN A 208 11.93 -23.86 -4.16
CA GLN A 208 12.92 -24.49 -5.05
C GLN A 208 12.60 -24.23 -6.53
N LEU A 209 11.33 -24.27 -6.93
CA LEU A 209 10.91 -23.96 -8.30
C LEU A 209 11.23 -22.52 -8.67
N ARG A 210 11.03 -21.56 -7.77
CA ARG A 210 11.47 -20.15 -7.97
C ARG A 210 12.97 -20.07 -8.21
N SER A 211 13.75 -20.82 -7.43
CA SER A 211 15.20 -20.88 -7.61
C SER A 211 15.58 -21.48 -8.96
N ALA A 212 14.99 -22.62 -9.34
CA ALA A 212 15.26 -23.29 -10.62
C ALA A 212 14.85 -22.45 -11.85
N MET A 213 13.82 -21.61 -11.70
CA MET A 213 13.32 -20.74 -12.77
C MET A 213 13.99 -19.35 -12.81
N TYR A 214 14.95 -19.08 -11.93
CA TYR A 214 15.72 -17.85 -11.96
C TYR A 214 16.55 -17.74 -13.25
N LYS A 215 16.54 -16.55 -13.84
CA LYS A 215 17.40 -16.20 -14.98
C LYS A 215 18.28 -15.00 -14.61
N PRO A 216 19.60 -15.07 -14.86
CA PRO A 216 20.48 -13.93 -14.67
C PRO A 216 19.94 -12.66 -15.34
N ASP A 217 20.05 -11.52 -14.65
CA ASP A 217 19.56 -10.21 -15.06
C ASP A 217 18.02 -10.05 -15.22
N GLU A 218 17.27 -11.14 -15.40
CA GLU A 218 15.80 -11.11 -15.47
C GLU A 218 15.15 -11.30 -14.09
N GLY A 219 15.80 -12.02 -13.16
CA GLY A 219 15.23 -12.39 -11.87
C GLY A 219 14.39 -13.67 -11.94
N THR A 220 13.51 -13.86 -10.94
CA THR A 220 12.51 -14.94 -10.91
C THR A 220 11.09 -14.39 -10.78
N TRP A 221 10.09 -15.25 -10.66
CA TRP A 221 8.68 -14.89 -10.51
C TRP A 221 8.28 -14.63 -9.05
N PHE A 222 7.22 -13.86 -8.82
CA PHE A 222 6.73 -13.47 -7.49
C PHE A 222 5.44 -14.16 -7.09
N GLN A 223 4.62 -14.53 -8.06
CA GLN A 223 3.38 -15.28 -7.86
C GLN A 223 3.28 -16.39 -8.89
N GLY A 224 2.86 -17.58 -8.47
CA GLY A 224 2.61 -18.73 -9.33
C GLY A 224 1.30 -19.43 -8.93
N THR A 225 0.55 -19.89 -9.92
CA THR A 225 -0.68 -20.67 -9.71
C THR A 225 -0.53 -22.02 -10.41
N TYR A 226 -0.46 -23.08 -9.62
CA TYR A 226 -0.45 -24.45 -10.11
C TYR A 226 -1.87 -25.00 -10.09
N THR A 227 -2.36 -25.53 -11.20
CA THR A 227 -3.65 -26.22 -11.25
C THR A 227 -3.50 -27.67 -11.64
N LEU A 228 -4.32 -28.53 -11.05
CA LEU A 228 -4.32 -29.98 -11.29
C LEU A 228 -5.76 -30.49 -11.34
N ASP A 229 -6.09 -31.28 -12.35
CA ASP A 229 -7.40 -31.95 -12.46
C ASP A 229 -7.32 -33.44 -12.09
N SER A 230 -8.48 -34.07 -11.90
CA SER A 230 -8.59 -35.49 -11.54
C SER A 230 -8.04 -36.45 -12.61
N ALA A 231 -7.83 -35.98 -13.84
CA ALA A 231 -7.18 -36.72 -14.92
C ALA A 231 -5.63 -36.59 -14.88
N SER A 232 -5.08 -35.93 -13.85
CA SER A 232 -3.66 -35.64 -13.69
C SER A 232 -3.07 -34.71 -14.74
N ASN A 233 -3.90 -33.91 -15.42
CA ASN A 233 -3.40 -32.80 -16.22
C ASN A 233 -3.09 -31.62 -15.29
N PHE A 234 -1.94 -31.01 -15.49
CA PHE A 234 -1.53 -29.83 -14.73
C PHE A 234 -1.13 -28.68 -15.64
N ASP A 235 -1.23 -27.47 -15.08
CA ASP A 235 -0.80 -26.23 -15.70
C ASP A 235 -0.18 -25.32 -14.62
N PHE A 236 0.81 -24.52 -15.01
CA PHE A 236 1.49 -23.59 -14.11
C PHE A 236 1.66 -22.23 -14.78
N ASP A 237 0.94 -21.23 -14.25
CA ASP A 237 1.00 -19.84 -14.67
C ASP A 237 1.75 -19.00 -13.61
N TYR A 238 2.52 -18.01 -14.03
CA TYR A 238 3.32 -17.19 -13.12
C TYR A 238 3.48 -15.74 -13.58
N ASP A 239 3.70 -14.83 -12.62
CA ASP A 239 3.96 -13.40 -12.85
C ASP A 239 5.27 -12.97 -12.17
N SER A 240 6.12 -12.26 -12.91
CA SER A 240 7.45 -11.77 -12.48
C SER A 240 7.57 -10.24 -12.48
N SER A 241 6.45 -9.53 -12.66
CA SER A 241 6.41 -8.09 -12.91
C SER A 241 5.41 -7.37 -12.00
N THR A 242 4.23 -7.93 -11.78
CA THR A 242 3.18 -7.32 -10.95
C THR A 242 3.43 -7.60 -9.48
N GLU A 243 3.07 -6.65 -8.61
CA GLU A 243 3.05 -6.89 -7.18
C GLU A 243 2.06 -8.02 -6.85
N PRO A 244 2.46 -9.06 -6.08
CA PRO A 244 1.56 -10.15 -5.74
C PRO A 244 0.31 -9.65 -5.00
N ALA A 245 -0.81 -10.33 -5.23
CA ALA A 245 -2.09 -9.96 -4.65
C ALA A 245 -2.24 -10.44 -3.18
N TRP A 246 -1.28 -10.10 -2.33
CA TRP A 246 -1.12 -10.56 -0.94
C TRP A 246 -2.43 -10.59 -0.14
N ARG A 247 -2.66 -11.67 0.64
CA ARG A 247 -3.71 -11.66 1.66
C ARG A 247 -3.31 -10.70 2.77
N LEU A 248 -2.05 -10.77 3.20
CA LEU A 248 -1.38 -9.88 4.14
C LEU A 248 0.00 -9.52 3.57
N ALA A 249 0.23 -8.25 3.24
CA ALA A 249 1.48 -7.84 2.62
C ALA A 249 2.66 -7.88 3.62
N PRO A 250 3.91 -8.08 3.16
CA PRO A 250 5.06 -8.13 4.04
C PRO A 250 5.51 -6.76 4.59
N ASP A 251 4.97 -5.64 4.10
CA ASP A 251 5.38 -4.26 4.46
C ASP A 251 5.51 -3.99 5.97
N ASP A 252 4.64 -4.58 6.80
CA ASP A 252 4.64 -4.37 8.25
C ASP A 252 5.18 -5.59 9.04
N ARG A 253 5.64 -6.64 8.33
CA ARG A 253 6.13 -7.87 8.94
C ARG A 253 7.61 -7.74 9.32
N ARG A 254 7.90 -7.53 10.60
CA ARG A 254 9.29 -7.44 11.11
C ARG A 254 10.04 -8.77 11.19
N THR A 255 9.35 -9.88 10.99
CA THR A 255 9.86 -11.24 11.23
C THR A 255 10.54 -11.86 10.01
N ALA A 256 10.41 -11.28 8.82
CA ALA A 256 10.98 -11.80 7.58
C ALA A 256 11.44 -10.65 6.67
N ALA A 257 12.71 -10.70 6.25
CA ALA A 257 13.23 -9.75 5.27
C ALA A 257 12.64 -10.07 3.89
N SER A 258 12.15 -9.07 3.16
CA SER A 258 11.34 -9.31 1.96
C SER A 258 11.89 -8.63 0.71
N TYR A 259 11.90 -7.30 0.65
CA TYR A 259 12.12 -6.57 -0.60
C TYR A 259 13.59 -6.42 -1.01
N ASP A 260 14.48 -5.99 -0.09
CA ASP A 260 15.94 -5.96 -0.32
C ASP A 260 16.48 -7.39 -0.43
N VAL A 261 16.02 -8.23 0.52
CA VAL A 261 15.69 -9.64 0.44
C VAL A 261 15.90 -10.28 -0.93
N GLU A 262 14.80 -10.14 -1.66
CA GLU A 262 14.55 -10.63 -3.00
C GLU A 262 15.61 -10.20 -4.01
N LEU A 263 16.02 -8.92 -4.00
CA LEU A 263 16.97 -8.40 -4.98
C LEU A 263 18.40 -8.89 -4.74
N ARG A 264 18.75 -9.20 -3.49
CA ARG A 264 20.04 -9.85 -3.19
C ARG A 264 20.10 -11.28 -3.73
N TYR A 265 19.00 -12.04 -3.61
CA TYR A 265 18.98 -13.44 -4.06
C TYR A 265 18.70 -13.62 -5.55
N TYR A 266 17.82 -12.79 -6.10
CA TYR A 266 17.40 -12.84 -7.51
C TYR A 266 17.65 -11.49 -8.17
N PRO A 267 18.93 -11.12 -8.39
CA PRO A 267 19.29 -9.83 -8.97
C PRO A 267 18.74 -9.71 -10.39
N ARG A 268 18.29 -8.50 -10.73
CA ARG A 268 17.69 -8.19 -12.04
C ARG A 268 18.03 -6.78 -12.48
N LYS A 269 18.15 -6.58 -13.79
CA LYS A 269 18.41 -5.26 -14.40
C LYS A 269 17.17 -4.37 -14.36
N ASN A 270 16.02 -4.94 -14.72
CA ASN A 270 14.75 -4.21 -14.77
C ASN A 270 13.94 -4.49 -13.51
N VAL A 271 14.16 -3.70 -12.45
CA VAL A 271 13.41 -3.82 -11.19
C VAL A 271 12.03 -3.15 -11.35
N PRO A 272 10.91 -3.85 -11.10
CA PRO A 272 9.58 -3.22 -11.11
C PRO A 272 9.49 -2.05 -10.13
N ASN A 273 8.78 -0.98 -10.51
CA ASN A 273 8.69 0.25 -9.71
C ASN A 273 8.23 0.02 -8.27
N TRP A 274 7.27 -0.89 -8.06
CA TRP A 274 6.79 -1.22 -6.72
C TRP A 274 7.89 -1.89 -5.87
N LEU A 275 8.69 -2.78 -6.47
CA LEU A 275 9.76 -3.49 -5.79
C LEU A 275 10.92 -2.55 -5.49
N ALA A 276 11.30 -1.68 -6.44
CA ALA A 276 12.33 -0.67 -6.23
C ALA A 276 11.97 0.27 -5.07
N ALA A 277 10.72 0.75 -5.05
CA ALA A 277 10.23 1.63 -4.00
C ALA A 277 10.18 0.98 -2.63
N LYS A 278 9.72 -0.28 -2.54
CA LYS A 278 9.63 -1.01 -1.27
C LYS A 278 10.98 -1.56 -0.79
N ALA A 279 11.93 -1.81 -1.68
CA ALA A 279 13.31 -2.16 -1.36
C ALA A 279 14.19 -0.95 -1.01
N GLY A 280 13.67 0.28 -1.13
CA GLY A 280 14.42 1.49 -0.86
C GLY A 280 15.52 1.79 -1.88
N LEU A 281 15.41 1.28 -3.11
CA LEU A 281 16.34 1.61 -4.17
C LEU A 281 16.19 3.08 -4.57
N PRO A 282 17.27 3.76 -5.01
CA PRO A 282 17.15 5.06 -5.66
C PRO A 282 16.38 4.97 -6.98
N LEU A 283 15.82 6.10 -7.42
CA LEU A 283 15.21 6.19 -8.74
C LEU A 283 16.21 5.87 -9.85
N ASP A 284 15.84 4.92 -10.71
CA ASP A 284 16.56 4.60 -11.94
C ASP A 284 16.16 5.58 -13.05
N VAL A 285 16.65 6.81 -12.93
CA VAL A 285 16.47 7.87 -13.92
C VAL A 285 17.83 8.35 -14.44
N HIS A 286 17.88 8.65 -15.73
CA HIS A 286 19.05 9.21 -16.39
C HIS A 286 18.74 10.63 -16.86
N PHE A 287 19.42 11.62 -16.27
CA PHE A 287 19.27 13.01 -16.68
C PHE A 287 20.24 13.37 -17.80
N ARG A 288 19.78 14.14 -18.78
CA ARG A 288 20.63 14.80 -19.77
C ARG A 288 21.04 16.17 -19.27
N HIS A 289 22.34 16.49 -19.32
CA HIS A 289 22.85 17.77 -18.82
C HIS A 289 23.05 18.75 -19.98
N ALA A 290 22.37 19.90 -19.92
CA ALA A 290 22.50 20.93 -20.92
C ALA A 290 23.78 21.75 -20.74
N ARG A 291 24.55 21.91 -21.80
CA ARG A 291 25.77 22.72 -21.84
C ARG A 291 25.46 24.16 -22.22
N VAL A 292 25.97 25.09 -21.43
CA VAL A 292 25.86 26.53 -21.68
C VAL A 292 26.51 26.92 -23.02
N VAL A 293 27.67 26.35 -23.32
CA VAL A 293 28.48 26.59 -24.53
C VAL A 293 29.04 25.26 -25.03
N ASP A 294 29.43 25.17 -26.31
CA ASP A 294 29.91 23.91 -26.90
C ASP A 294 31.36 23.58 -26.51
N GLY A 295 32.14 24.62 -26.18
CA GLY A 295 33.49 24.49 -25.63
C GLY A 295 33.97 25.79 -25.01
N HIS A 296 34.70 25.70 -23.91
CA HIS A 296 35.31 26.85 -23.24
C HIS A 296 36.55 26.43 -22.44
N ALA A 297 37.71 26.96 -22.79
CA ALA A 297 38.95 26.84 -22.03
C ALA A 297 39.21 28.13 -21.24
N ALA A 298 39.87 28.00 -20.07
CA ALA A 298 40.17 29.15 -19.23
C ALA A 298 41.04 30.19 -19.97
N GLY A 299 40.52 31.41 -20.13
CA GLY A 299 41.20 32.50 -20.84
C GLY A 299 40.86 32.62 -22.33
N GLU A 300 40.10 31.67 -22.90
CA GLU A 300 39.65 31.71 -24.30
C GLU A 300 38.19 32.13 -24.43
N LYS A 301 37.80 32.65 -25.60
CA LYS A 301 36.40 32.99 -25.88
C LYS A 301 35.55 31.71 -25.91
N PRO A 302 34.36 31.69 -25.30
CA PRO A 302 33.45 30.56 -25.40
C PRO A 302 33.04 30.31 -26.86
N VAL A 303 32.97 29.04 -27.24
CA VAL A 303 32.55 28.59 -28.58
C VAL A 303 31.09 28.18 -28.54
N VAL A 304 30.28 28.74 -29.44
CA VAL A 304 28.87 28.38 -29.65
C VAL A 304 28.64 28.20 -31.15
N ASN A 305 28.49 26.96 -31.58
CA ASN A 305 28.26 26.56 -32.96
C ASN A 305 26.86 25.96 -33.10
N ARG A 306 25.85 26.79 -32.86
CA ARG A 306 24.44 26.38 -32.80
C ARG A 306 23.60 27.33 -33.65
N ALA A 307 22.54 26.81 -34.28
CA ALA A 307 21.60 27.65 -35.03
C ALA A 307 20.87 28.62 -34.08
N PRO A 308 20.69 29.90 -34.46
CA PRO A 308 19.91 30.84 -33.67
C PRO A 308 18.47 30.36 -33.45
N VAL A 309 17.92 30.67 -32.27
CA VAL A 309 16.51 30.42 -31.98
C VAL A 309 15.64 31.39 -32.79
N PRO A 310 14.59 30.93 -33.50
CA PRO A 310 13.69 31.82 -34.22
C PRO A 310 13.05 32.85 -33.27
N PRO A 311 13.04 34.16 -33.61
CA PRO A 311 12.59 35.23 -32.72
C PRO A 311 11.20 34.99 -32.12
N GLU A 312 10.29 34.39 -32.88
CA GLU A 312 8.93 34.06 -32.48
C GLU A 312 8.84 32.98 -31.39
N GLN A 313 9.83 32.08 -31.30
CA GLN A 313 9.86 31.00 -30.30
C GLN A 313 10.67 31.36 -29.05
N VAL A 314 11.49 32.42 -29.08
CA VAL A 314 12.37 32.78 -27.94
C VAL A 314 11.59 32.94 -26.64
N ARG A 315 10.41 33.57 -26.70
CA ARG A 315 9.55 33.77 -25.52
C ARG A 315 9.11 32.43 -24.92
N ASP A 316 8.72 31.47 -25.74
CA ASP A 316 8.20 30.19 -25.29
C ASP A 316 9.31 29.31 -24.69
N PHE A 317 10.50 29.32 -25.29
CA PHE A 317 11.67 28.67 -24.70
C PHE A 317 12.07 29.30 -23.36
N LEU A 318 12.11 30.63 -23.26
CA LEU A 318 12.43 31.30 -22.00
C LEU A 318 11.37 30.99 -20.93
N ASN A 319 10.09 30.95 -21.29
CA ASN A 319 9.02 30.58 -20.37
C ASN A 319 9.22 29.16 -19.83
N TYR A 320 9.51 28.19 -20.71
CA TYR A 320 9.77 26.81 -20.30
C TYR A 320 10.99 26.72 -19.37
N LEU A 321 12.12 27.28 -19.80
CA LEU A 321 13.40 27.17 -19.11
C LEU A 321 13.40 27.84 -17.73
N TYR A 322 12.68 28.95 -17.56
CA TYR A 322 12.58 29.64 -16.27
C TYR A 322 11.49 29.09 -15.34
N ARG A 323 10.42 28.49 -15.89
CA ARG A 323 9.32 27.92 -15.08
C ARG A 323 9.58 26.50 -14.60
N ALA A 324 10.56 25.81 -15.18
CA ALA A 324 10.97 24.51 -14.69
C ALA A 324 11.42 24.58 -13.22
N PRO A 325 11.06 23.58 -12.39
CA PRO A 325 11.50 23.53 -10.99
C PRO A 325 13.00 23.70 -10.85
N VAL A 326 13.41 24.57 -9.92
CA VAL A 326 14.79 24.71 -9.47
C VAL A 326 15.08 23.56 -8.50
N VAL A 327 16.10 22.76 -8.79
CA VAL A 327 16.49 21.61 -7.96
C VAL A 327 17.64 21.93 -7.03
N HIS A 328 18.47 22.91 -7.38
CA HIS A 328 19.58 23.33 -6.54
C HIS A 328 19.93 24.79 -6.81
N THR A 329 20.27 25.55 -5.78
CA THR A 329 20.76 26.93 -5.89
C THR A 329 21.96 27.11 -4.99
N LYS A 330 23.04 27.67 -5.53
CA LYS A 330 24.23 28.05 -4.77
C LYS A 330 24.19 29.55 -4.44
N PRO A 331 24.68 29.96 -3.26
CA PRO A 331 24.75 31.37 -2.91
C PRO A 331 25.68 32.14 -3.86
N GLY A 332 25.23 33.32 -4.31
CA GLY A 332 26.02 34.22 -5.14
C GLY A 332 25.73 34.09 -6.65
N ALA A 333 26.36 34.96 -7.43
CA ALA A 333 26.30 34.93 -8.89
C ALA A 333 27.65 34.48 -9.45
N LEU A 334 27.61 33.81 -10.60
CA LEU A 334 28.79 33.41 -11.37
C LEU A 334 29.26 34.58 -12.26
N PRO A 335 30.56 34.62 -12.61
CA PRO A 335 31.08 35.50 -13.65
C PRO A 335 30.40 35.24 -15.00
N ASP A 336 30.25 36.29 -15.79
CA ASP A 336 29.74 36.20 -17.16
C ASP A 336 30.84 35.68 -18.10
N LEU A 337 30.53 34.60 -18.84
CA LEU A 337 31.45 33.90 -19.74
C LEU A 337 31.78 34.69 -21.00
N PHE A 338 30.89 35.59 -21.42
CA PHE A 338 31.01 36.34 -22.68
C PHE A 338 31.56 37.74 -22.46
N VAL A 339 31.24 38.37 -21.31
CA VAL A 339 31.60 39.75 -21.02
C VAL A 339 32.23 39.87 -19.62
N PRO A 340 33.50 40.28 -19.50
CA PRO A 340 34.14 40.52 -18.20
C PRO A 340 33.39 41.59 -17.40
N GLY A 341 33.17 41.34 -16.10
CA GLY A 341 32.47 42.26 -15.22
C GLY A 341 32.15 41.67 -13.85
N PRO A 342 31.41 42.39 -12.99
CA PRO A 342 30.94 41.85 -11.72
C PRO A 342 30.03 40.62 -11.95
N PRO A 343 30.08 39.60 -11.08
CA PRO A 343 29.26 38.40 -11.23
C PRO A 343 27.76 38.73 -11.29
N ASN A 344 27.08 38.21 -12.32
CA ASN A 344 25.66 38.51 -12.58
C ASN A 344 24.86 37.32 -13.13
N VAL A 345 25.48 36.15 -13.27
CA VAL A 345 24.85 34.94 -13.80
C VAL A 345 24.32 34.11 -12.63
N PRO A 346 23.04 33.73 -12.61
CA PRO A 346 22.49 32.93 -11.51
C PRO A 346 23.16 31.55 -11.40
N ASP A 347 23.57 31.17 -10.19
CA ASP A 347 24.09 29.83 -9.88
C ASP A 347 22.97 28.91 -9.36
N ALA A 348 22.14 28.45 -10.29
CA ALA A 348 21.04 27.56 -9.99
C ALA A 348 20.87 26.53 -11.12
N PHE A 349 20.21 25.42 -10.82
CA PHE A 349 19.94 24.34 -11.76
C PHE A 349 18.44 24.06 -11.81
N HIS A 350 17.92 23.92 -13.01
CA HIS A 350 16.52 23.58 -13.27
C HIS A 350 16.42 22.16 -13.83
N THR A 351 15.26 21.54 -13.68
CA THR A 351 14.94 20.27 -14.35
C THR A 351 13.49 20.20 -14.80
N ASP A 352 13.24 19.46 -15.88
CA ASP A 352 11.92 18.97 -16.28
C ASP A 352 11.75 17.45 -16.03
N GLY A 353 12.67 16.83 -15.29
CA GLY A 353 12.67 15.40 -15.03
C GLY A 353 13.38 14.55 -16.09
N THR A 354 13.70 15.11 -17.26
CA THR A 354 14.54 14.46 -18.28
C THR A 354 15.86 15.19 -18.47
N TRP A 355 15.82 16.52 -18.50
CA TRP A 355 16.99 17.38 -18.61
C TRP A 355 17.28 18.11 -17.31
N ILE A 356 18.57 18.36 -17.05
CA ILE A 356 19.06 19.31 -16.06
C ILE A 356 19.80 20.41 -16.80
N TRP A 357 19.49 21.67 -16.53
CA TRP A 357 20.21 22.81 -17.12
C TRP A 357 20.55 23.88 -16.08
N PRO A 358 21.74 24.51 -16.20
CA PRO A 358 22.06 25.69 -15.41
C PRO A 358 21.14 26.86 -15.76
N ALA A 359 20.79 27.69 -14.77
CA ALA A 359 20.06 28.94 -14.95
C ALA A 359 20.82 29.96 -15.86
N ALA A 360 22.12 29.73 -16.07
CA ALA A 360 22.91 30.41 -17.08
C ALA A 360 22.36 30.22 -18.52
N VAL A 361 21.76 29.07 -18.84
CA VAL A 361 21.19 28.79 -20.18
C VAL A 361 20.09 29.79 -20.54
N PRO A 362 18.98 29.91 -19.79
CA PRO A 362 17.98 30.93 -20.08
C PRO A 362 18.50 32.36 -19.87
N HIS A 363 19.46 32.58 -18.96
CA HIS A 363 20.09 33.89 -18.78
C HIS A 363 20.79 34.37 -20.06
N TYR A 364 21.63 33.55 -20.68
CA TYR A 364 22.36 33.93 -21.89
C TYR A 364 21.50 33.95 -23.15
N LEU A 365 20.48 33.08 -23.24
CA LEU A 365 19.48 33.21 -24.30
C LEU A 365 18.77 34.57 -24.23
N ARG A 366 18.35 34.99 -23.03
CA ARG A 366 17.68 36.28 -22.84
C ARG A 366 18.61 37.48 -23.08
N LYS A 367 19.85 37.42 -22.58
CA LYS A 367 20.78 38.56 -22.56
C LYS A 367 21.53 38.75 -23.88
N TYR A 368 21.95 37.65 -24.51
CA TYR A 368 22.84 37.66 -25.68
C TYR A 368 22.27 36.90 -26.88
N GLY A 369 21.08 36.30 -26.77
CA GLY A 369 20.53 35.47 -27.84
C GLY A 369 21.30 34.17 -28.06
N VAL A 370 22.09 33.72 -27.07
CA VAL A 370 22.87 32.47 -27.16
C VAL A 370 21.91 31.29 -27.20
N PRO A 371 21.87 30.51 -28.29
CA PRO A 371 20.95 29.39 -28.42
C PRO A 371 21.31 28.24 -27.45
N PRO A 372 20.32 27.67 -26.72
CA PRO A 372 20.47 26.40 -26.02
C PRO A 372 20.83 25.25 -26.98
N GLU A 373 21.21 24.09 -26.42
CA GLU A 373 21.52 22.92 -27.25
C GLU A 373 20.32 22.50 -28.11
N PRO A 374 20.54 22.11 -29.39
CA PRO A 374 19.46 21.73 -30.30
C PRO A 374 18.54 20.63 -29.75
N ASP A 375 19.11 19.58 -29.16
CA ASP A 375 18.35 18.48 -28.57
C ASP A 375 17.46 18.93 -27.40
N LEU A 376 17.89 19.93 -26.63
CA LEU A 376 17.06 20.52 -25.57
C LEU A 376 15.92 21.33 -26.19
N LEU A 377 16.18 22.10 -27.25
CA LEU A 377 15.13 22.83 -27.96
C LEU A 377 14.10 21.88 -28.57
N ASP A 378 14.53 20.77 -29.16
CA ASP A 378 13.65 19.76 -29.72
C ASP A 378 12.83 19.04 -28.63
N HIS A 379 13.43 18.77 -27.46
CA HIS A 379 12.71 18.25 -26.30
C HIS A 379 11.61 19.21 -25.83
N ILE A 380 11.92 20.50 -25.69
CA ILE A 380 10.95 21.52 -25.26
C ILE A 380 9.80 21.64 -26.27
N ARG A 381 10.09 21.56 -27.57
CA ARG A 381 9.05 21.53 -28.62
C ARG A 381 8.18 20.28 -28.52
N ALA A 382 8.78 19.11 -28.27
CA ALA A 382 8.04 17.86 -28.09
C ALA A 382 7.10 17.91 -26.87
N ASN A 383 7.48 18.64 -25.81
CA ASN A 383 6.63 18.92 -24.65
C ASN A 383 5.63 20.06 -24.89
N GLY A 384 5.51 20.59 -26.11
CA GLY A 384 4.58 21.67 -26.46
C GLY A 384 4.83 22.96 -25.68
N PHE A 385 6.07 23.23 -25.27
CA PHE A 385 6.45 24.36 -24.42
C PHE A 385 5.78 24.39 -23.03
N VAL A 386 5.27 23.25 -22.55
CA VAL A 386 4.70 23.10 -21.20
C VAL A 386 5.63 22.25 -20.35
N VAL A 387 6.05 22.80 -19.21
CA VAL A 387 6.89 22.08 -18.25
C VAL A 387 6.06 20.94 -17.62
N PRO A 388 6.53 19.68 -17.68
CA PRO A 388 5.88 18.58 -16.99
C PRO A 388 5.97 18.72 -15.46
N TYR A 389 5.10 18.03 -14.73
CA TYR A 389 5.27 17.90 -13.28
C TYR A 389 6.49 17.04 -13.00
N VAL A 390 7.40 17.56 -12.17
CA VAL A 390 8.56 16.83 -11.70
C VAL A 390 8.31 16.43 -10.24
N PRO A 391 8.05 15.14 -9.95
CA PRO A 391 7.83 14.66 -8.59
C PRO A 391 8.98 15.03 -7.65
N ALA A 392 8.69 15.25 -6.37
CA ALA A 392 9.71 15.58 -5.36
C ALA A 392 10.90 14.62 -5.38
N GLN A 393 10.65 13.32 -5.51
CA GLN A 393 11.72 12.31 -5.58
C GLN A 393 12.64 12.51 -6.78
N VAL A 394 12.09 12.80 -7.97
CA VAL A 394 12.88 13.06 -9.18
C VAL A 394 13.73 14.32 -9.00
N ARG A 395 13.19 15.38 -8.39
CA ARG A 395 13.94 16.60 -8.08
C ARG A 395 15.09 16.34 -7.10
N ALA A 396 14.83 15.57 -6.05
CA ALA A 396 15.84 15.20 -5.06
C ALA A 396 16.94 14.32 -5.70
N THR A 397 16.59 13.42 -6.63
CA THR A 397 17.57 12.66 -7.43
C THR A 397 18.39 13.57 -8.34
N ALA A 398 17.77 14.55 -9.01
CA ALA A 398 18.47 15.53 -9.83
C ALA A 398 19.45 16.41 -9.01
N GLU A 399 19.03 16.85 -7.82
CA GLU A 399 19.89 17.59 -6.90
C GLU A 399 21.10 16.75 -6.47
N ALA A 400 20.90 15.48 -6.11
CA ALA A 400 21.98 14.57 -5.74
C ALA A 400 23.01 14.41 -6.87
N ASP A 401 22.57 14.25 -8.12
CA ASP A 401 23.44 14.16 -9.29
C ASP A 401 24.27 15.45 -9.51
N ILE A 402 23.68 16.63 -9.30
CA ILE A 402 24.40 17.92 -9.38
C ILE A 402 25.45 18.05 -8.29
N LEU A 403 25.13 17.59 -7.07
CA LEU A 403 26.01 17.66 -5.91
C LEU A 403 27.08 16.55 -5.88
N GLY A 404 26.97 15.54 -6.75
CA GLY A 404 27.77 14.32 -6.66
C GLY A 404 27.50 13.53 -5.37
N ALA A 405 26.32 13.70 -4.78
CA ALA A 405 25.89 13.04 -3.55
C ALA A 405 25.18 11.70 -3.87
N PRO A 406 25.10 10.76 -2.92
CA PRO A 406 24.28 9.57 -3.08
C PRO A 406 22.82 9.93 -3.37
N ARG A 407 22.22 9.28 -4.37
CA ARG A 407 20.80 9.49 -4.72
C ARG A 407 19.89 9.03 -3.56
N PRO A 408 18.82 9.76 -3.25
CA PRO A 408 17.91 9.41 -2.16
C PRO A 408 17.15 8.11 -2.46
N PRO A 409 16.92 7.26 -1.44
CA PRO A 409 16.12 6.05 -1.58
C PRO A 409 14.64 6.38 -1.81
N GLN A 410 13.94 5.52 -2.53
CA GLN A 410 12.48 5.56 -2.63
C GLN A 410 11.80 4.99 -1.37
N SER A 411 10.49 5.21 -1.26
CA SER A 411 9.64 4.66 -0.20
C SER A 411 8.29 4.17 -0.76
N PRO A 412 7.56 3.31 -0.02
CA PRO A 412 6.21 2.89 -0.40
C PRO A 412 5.21 4.05 -0.58
N ARG A 413 5.49 5.22 0.01
CA ARG A 413 4.65 6.44 -0.12
C ARG A 413 4.79 7.13 -1.48
N ASP A 414 5.85 6.82 -2.21
CA ASP A 414 6.08 7.34 -3.56
C ASP A 414 5.28 6.57 -4.61
N LEU A 415 4.70 5.44 -4.22
CA LEU A 415 3.81 4.66 -5.08
C LEU A 415 2.39 5.24 -5.03
N PRO A 416 1.66 5.25 -6.16
CA PRO A 416 0.23 5.56 -6.19
C PRO A 416 -0.56 4.36 -5.63
N THR A 417 -0.45 4.12 -4.33
CA THR A 417 -1.16 3.02 -3.66
C THR A 417 -2.53 3.52 -3.23
N SER A 418 -3.58 2.97 -3.82
CA SER A 418 -4.94 3.31 -3.44
C SER A 418 -5.43 2.36 -2.35
N ASP A 419 -5.50 2.86 -1.12
CA ASP A 419 -6.29 2.24 -0.07
C ASP A 419 -7.70 1.91 -0.59
N PRO A 420 -8.24 0.67 -0.40
CA PRO A 420 -9.53 0.27 -0.95
C PRO A 420 -10.69 1.22 -0.62
N VAL A 421 -10.74 1.73 0.63
CA VAL A 421 -11.81 2.67 1.02
C VAL A 421 -11.63 4.02 0.35
N SER A 422 -10.39 4.49 0.19
CA SER A 422 -10.08 5.71 -0.56
C SER A 422 -10.52 5.60 -2.03
N SER A 423 -10.32 4.45 -2.69
CA SER A 423 -10.86 4.18 -4.03
C SER A 423 -12.39 4.33 -4.07
N VAL A 424 -13.08 3.73 -3.10
CA VAL A 424 -14.55 3.84 -2.98
C VAL A 424 -15.00 5.28 -2.70
N ALA A 425 -14.25 6.04 -1.90
CA ALA A 425 -14.50 7.46 -1.69
C ALA A 425 -14.35 8.26 -3.00
N ARG A 426 -13.39 7.88 -3.85
CA ARG A 426 -13.25 8.38 -5.24
C ARG A 426 -14.26 7.78 -6.22
N GLY A 427 -15.22 6.99 -5.73
CA GLY A 427 -16.28 6.32 -6.49
C GLY A 427 -15.78 5.43 -7.62
N GLU A 428 -14.66 4.77 -7.35
CA GLU A 428 -14.15 3.61 -8.07
C GLU A 428 -14.67 2.35 -7.36
N GLU A 429 -14.77 1.22 -8.08
CA GLU A 429 -15.03 -0.06 -7.44
C GLU A 429 -13.74 -0.61 -6.80
N PRO A 430 -13.83 -1.22 -5.60
CA PRO A 430 -12.66 -1.77 -4.95
C PRO A 430 -12.19 -3.02 -5.70
N LYS A 431 -10.86 -3.16 -5.87
CA LYS A 431 -10.27 -4.30 -6.59
C LYS A 431 -10.50 -5.66 -5.91
N ARG A 432 -10.85 -5.65 -4.61
CA ARG A 432 -11.26 -6.82 -3.82
C ARG A 432 -12.42 -6.44 -2.91
N ALA A 433 -13.12 -7.45 -2.38
CA ALA A 433 -14.08 -7.23 -1.30
C ALA A 433 -13.39 -6.51 -0.11
N LEU A 434 -14.12 -5.56 0.48
CA LEU A 434 -13.65 -4.84 1.66
C LEU A 434 -13.70 -5.76 2.88
N ARG A 435 -12.72 -5.61 3.76
CA ARG A 435 -12.72 -6.27 5.07
C ARG A 435 -13.74 -5.62 5.99
N ALA A 436 -14.17 -6.30 7.05
CA ALA A 436 -15.14 -5.72 7.99
C ALA A 436 -14.65 -4.38 8.59
N SER A 437 -13.39 -4.27 9.00
CA SER A 437 -12.75 -3.05 9.50
C SER A 437 -12.78 -1.91 8.48
N GLU A 438 -12.53 -2.22 7.20
CA GLU A 438 -12.61 -1.26 6.09
C GLU A 438 -14.05 -0.80 5.87
N VAL A 439 -15.02 -1.73 5.94
CA VAL A 439 -16.45 -1.41 5.88
C VAL A 439 -16.88 -0.52 7.05
N LEU A 440 -16.46 -0.84 8.28
CA LEU A 440 -16.81 -0.06 9.47
C LEU A 440 -16.18 1.34 9.44
N ARG A 441 -14.95 1.45 8.93
CA ARG A 441 -14.32 2.76 8.68
C ARG A 441 -15.09 3.54 7.62
N MET A 442 -15.39 2.92 6.47
CA MET A 442 -16.19 3.52 5.41
C MET A 442 -17.55 3.98 5.94
N LEU A 443 -18.22 3.16 6.75
CA LEU A 443 -19.51 3.48 7.36
C LEU A 443 -19.42 4.74 8.24
N ARG A 444 -18.42 4.84 9.12
CA ARG A 444 -18.19 6.05 9.93
C ARG A 444 -17.96 7.28 9.06
N GLU A 445 -17.10 7.16 8.05
CA GLU A 445 -16.84 8.22 7.09
C GLU A 445 -18.13 8.66 6.37
N ARG A 446 -19.00 7.71 5.95
CA ARG A 446 -20.28 8.01 5.31
C ARG A 446 -21.32 8.63 6.23
N LEU A 447 -21.44 8.15 7.47
CA LEU A 447 -22.38 8.71 8.45
C LEU A 447 -21.98 10.15 8.81
N ALA A 448 -20.69 10.39 9.04
CA ALA A 448 -20.15 11.74 9.24
C ALA A 448 -20.36 12.63 8.00
N GLU A 449 -20.15 12.08 6.81
CA GLU A 449 -20.42 12.77 5.54
C GLU A 449 -21.86 13.24 5.39
N LEU A 450 -22.82 12.45 5.89
CA LEU A 450 -24.24 12.71 5.80
C LEU A 450 -24.79 13.49 7.00
N GLY A 451 -23.91 13.94 7.90
CA GLY A 451 -24.27 14.77 9.05
C GLY A 451 -25.04 14.02 10.14
N VAL A 452 -24.89 12.70 10.22
CA VAL A 452 -25.44 11.91 11.32
C VAL A 452 -24.63 12.21 12.58
N ALA A 453 -25.31 12.53 13.68
CA ALA A 453 -24.64 12.87 14.93
C ALA A 453 -23.96 11.63 15.57
N ASP A 454 -22.78 11.82 16.17
CA ASP A 454 -21.99 10.73 16.78
C ASP A 454 -22.67 10.08 18.00
N ASP A 455 -23.70 10.71 18.57
CA ASP A 455 -24.53 10.17 19.65
C ASP A 455 -25.76 9.40 19.14
N ALA A 456 -26.14 9.56 17.87
CA ALA A 456 -27.26 8.85 17.26
C ALA A 456 -26.94 7.37 16.98
N TYR A 457 -25.65 7.02 16.93
CA TYR A 457 -25.22 5.65 16.64
C TYR A 457 -23.97 5.25 17.42
N ARG A 458 -23.75 3.94 17.51
CA ARG A 458 -22.54 3.35 18.07
C ARG A 458 -22.11 2.11 17.28
N ILE A 459 -20.81 1.90 17.13
CA ILE A 459 -20.24 0.76 16.43
C ILE A 459 -19.34 -0.02 17.40
N GLY A 460 -19.52 -1.34 17.47
CA GLY A 460 -18.75 -2.25 18.31
C GLY A 460 -19.41 -2.56 19.65
N GLU A 461 -20.03 -1.56 20.28
CA GLU A 461 -20.69 -1.69 21.59
C GLU A 461 -22.17 -1.29 21.53
N ALA A 462 -22.91 -1.70 22.54
CA ALA A 462 -24.30 -1.27 22.75
C ALA A 462 -24.34 -0.10 23.72
N ILE A 463 -25.13 0.92 23.38
CA ILE A 463 -25.45 2.03 24.27
C ILE A 463 -26.93 2.40 24.14
N ASP A 464 -27.59 2.61 25.26
CA ASP A 464 -28.99 3.02 25.29
C ASP A 464 -29.19 4.38 24.62
N GLY A 465 -30.28 4.52 23.88
CA GLY A 465 -30.65 5.74 23.19
C GLY A 465 -30.03 5.91 21.81
N ALA A 466 -29.20 4.97 21.34
CA ALA A 466 -28.55 5.03 20.03
C ALA A 466 -28.75 3.78 19.19
N TRP A 467 -28.67 3.93 17.87
CA TRP A 467 -28.60 2.81 16.94
C TRP A 467 -27.22 2.16 17.00
N CYS A 468 -27.17 0.90 17.40
CA CYS A 468 -25.92 0.18 17.56
C CYS A 468 -25.73 -0.81 16.40
N LEU A 469 -24.51 -0.87 15.87
CA LEU A 469 -24.01 -1.95 15.04
C LEU A 469 -22.92 -2.68 15.83
N ARG A 470 -23.15 -3.95 16.18
CA ARG A 470 -22.16 -4.73 16.95
C ARG A 470 -22.13 -6.19 16.54
N ARG A 471 -21.04 -6.86 16.87
CA ARG A 471 -20.90 -8.30 16.67
C ARG A 471 -21.57 -9.07 17.82
N THR A 472 -22.29 -10.14 17.48
CA THR A 472 -22.96 -11.05 18.45
C THR A 472 -22.78 -12.50 18.02
N PRO A 473 -23.09 -13.50 18.86
CA PRO A 473 -23.09 -14.91 18.47
C PRO A 473 -24.06 -15.25 17.31
N ARG A 474 -25.03 -14.39 16.99
CA ARG A 474 -25.97 -14.56 15.88
C ARG A 474 -25.54 -13.85 14.60
N GLY A 475 -24.34 -13.26 14.59
CA GLY A 475 -23.81 -12.39 13.53
C GLY A 475 -23.82 -10.92 13.92
N TRP A 476 -23.74 -10.05 12.92
CA TRP A 476 -23.77 -8.60 13.07
C TRP A 476 -25.18 -8.12 13.38
N GLU A 477 -25.38 -7.57 14.58
CA GLU A 477 -26.64 -7.00 15.05
C GLU A 477 -26.71 -5.51 14.70
N VAL A 478 -27.85 -5.08 14.15
CA VAL A 478 -28.22 -3.68 13.98
C VAL A 478 -29.55 -3.45 14.68
N ALA A 479 -29.55 -2.59 15.71
CA ALA A 479 -30.75 -2.30 16.51
C ALA A 479 -30.64 -0.95 17.24
N LEU A 480 -31.77 -0.31 17.53
CA LEU A 480 -31.83 0.69 18.59
C LEU A 480 -31.71 -0.03 19.93
N HIS A 481 -30.87 0.47 20.84
CA HIS A 481 -30.81 -0.04 22.22
C HIS A 481 -31.57 0.87 23.17
N SER A 482 -32.38 0.28 24.05
CA SER A 482 -33.18 0.98 25.05
C SER A 482 -33.35 0.09 26.27
N GLU A 483 -33.21 0.66 27.47
CA GLU A 483 -33.32 -0.06 28.75
C GLU A 483 -32.40 -1.30 28.82
N GLY A 484 -31.20 -1.19 28.23
CA GLY A 484 -30.19 -2.25 28.18
C GLY A 484 -30.47 -3.38 27.20
N ALA A 485 -31.48 -3.25 26.32
CA ALA A 485 -31.87 -4.30 25.37
C ALA A 485 -32.06 -3.76 23.93
N PRO A 486 -31.79 -4.59 22.90
CA PRO A 486 -32.08 -4.22 21.51
C PRO A 486 -33.59 -4.25 21.23
N VAL A 487 -34.08 -3.20 20.56
CA VAL A 487 -35.45 -3.10 20.06
C VAL A 487 -35.48 -3.60 18.61
N GLU A 488 -36.24 -4.66 18.36
CA GLU A 488 -36.41 -5.30 17.04
C GLU A 488 -35.08 -5.55 16.28
N PRO A 489 -34.12 -6.29 16.86
CA PRO A 489 -32.79 -6.45 16.28
C PRO A 489 -32.83 -7.17 14.93
N ARG A 490 -32.02 -6.68 13.99
CA ARG A 490 -31.74 -7.34 12.71
C ARG A 490 -30.34 -7.94 12.74
N TYR A 491 -30.21 -9.19 12.28
CA TYR A 491 -28.95 -9.91 12.26
C TYR A 491 -28.47 -10.17 10.82
N PHE A 492 -27.19 -9.95 10.58
CA PHE A 492 -26.55 -10.11 9.28
C PHE A 492 -25.30 -10.97 9.38
N ARG A 493 -24.98 -11.69 8.32
CA ARG A 493 -23.75 -12.50 8.26
C ARG A 493 -22.51 -11.66 7.99
N ARG A 494 -22.62 -10.65 7.13
CA ARG A 494 -21.48 -9.81 6.73
C ARG A 494 -21.61 -8.41 7.33
N ALA A 495 -20.46 -7.81 7.64
CA ALA A 495 -20.38 -6.45 8.13
C ALA A 495 -20.94 -5.44 7.11
N GLN A 496 -20.75 -5.70 5.81
CA GLN A 496 -21.28 -4.85 4.74
C GLN A 496 -22.81 -4.74 4.79
N ASP A 497 -23.51 -5.86 4.88
CA ASP A 497 -24.99 -5.87 4.89
C ASP A 497 -25.53 -5.17 6.16
N ALA A 498 -24.84 -5.34 7.29
CA ALA A 498 -25.16 -4.62 8.53
C ALA A 498 -24.90 -3.10 8.42
N ALA A 499 -23.80 -2.69 7.79
CA ALA A 499 -23.48 -1.29 7.57
C ALA A 499 -24.52 -0.62 6.66
N GLU A 500 -24.94 -1.29 5.58
CA GLU A 500 -26.01 -0.83 4.71
C GLU A 500 -27.35 -0.69 5.47
N ALA A 501 -27.66 -1.64 6.36
CA ALA A 501 -28.85 -1.58 7.19
C ALA A 501 -28.82 -0.42 8.20
N LEU A 502 -27.67 -0.15 8.83
CA LEU A 502 -27.52 0.98 9.76
C LEU A 502 -27.63 2.32 9.02
N LEU A 503 -27.00 2.46 7.85
CA LEU A 503 -27.18 3.63 6.97
C LEU A 503 -28.66 3.83 6.64
N GLY A 504 -29.35 2.78 6.19
CA GLY A 504 -30.78 2.85 5.90
C GLY A 504 -31.61 3.23 7.13
N ALA A 505 -31.31 2.68 8.30
CA ALA A 505 -32.05 2.95 9.54
C ALA A 505 -31.96 4.43 9.97
N LEU A 506 -30.80 5.06 9.79
CA LEU A 506 -30.52 6.44 10.19
C LEU A 506 -30.94 7.47 9.13
N LEU A 507 -30.78 7.14 7.85
CA LEU A 507 -30.99 8.11 6.76
C LEU A 507 -32.40 8.12 6.19
N LEU A 508 -33.13 6.99 6.23
CA LEU A 508 -34.54 6.95 5.79
C LEU A 508 -35.46 7.70 6.76
N PHE A 509 -35.07 7.80 8.02
CA PHE A 509 -35.81 8.52 9.07
C PHE A 509 -34.89 9.53 9.75
N PRO A 510 -34.69 10.72 9.16
CA PRO A 510 -33.68 11.69 9.62
C PRO A 510 -33.82 12.14 11.08
N GLY A 511 -35.02 12.06 11.67
CA GLY A 511 -35.23 12.30 13.10
C GLY A 511 -34.49 11.33 14.02
N ARG A 512 -34.00 10.19 13.51
CA ARG A 512 -33.13 9.26 14.22
C ARG A 512 -31.65 9.64 14.14
N ALA A 513 -31.27 10.44 13.16
CA ALA A 513 -29.89 10.87 12.92
C ALA A 513 -29.50 12.13 13.71
N ARG A 514 -30.45 12.72 14.45
CA ARG A 514 -30.30 14.00 15.13
C ARG A 514 -30.96 13.95 16.51
N PRO A 515 -30.27 14.33 17.60
CA PRO A 515 -30.91 14.43 18.91
C PRO A 515 -31.96 15.54 18.93
N GLU A 516 -33.04 15.36 19.70
CA GLU A 516 -34.21 16.26 19.81
C GLU A 516 -33.86 17.73 20.12
N ALA A 517 -32.65 18.01 20.62
CA ALA A 517 -32.18 19.35 20.99
C ALA A 517 -31.48 20.14 19.86
N SER A 518 -31.35 19.58 18.64
CA SER A 518 -30.68 20.26 17.54
C SER A 518 -31.65 21.08 16.69
N GLU A 519 -31.54 22.41 16.67
CA GLU A 519 -32.32 23.25 15.77
C GLU A 519 -32.25 22.75 14.31
N PRO A 520 -33.36 22.80 13.55
CA PRO A 520 -33.40 22.28 12.20
C PRO A 520 -32.44 23.06 11.31
N ALA A 521 -31.41 22.36 10.80
CA ALA A 521 -30.63 22.90 9.68
C ALA A 521 -31.56 22.94 8.47
N ALA A 522 -31.80 24.15 7.95
CA ALA A 522 -32.66 24.40 6.81
C ALA A 522 -32.36 23.41 5.68
N GLU A 523 -33.42 22.76 5.20
CA GLU A 523 -33.42 21.93 4.00
C GLU A 523 -32.87 22.76 2.83
N ALA A 524 -31.65 22.43 2.38
CA ALA A 524 -31.04 23.08 1.23
C ALA A 524 -31.28 22.22 -0.01
N GLU A 525 -32.04 22.76 -0.96
CA GLU A 525 -32.18 22.20 -2.31
C GLU A 525 -30.80 22.03 -2.99
N PRO A 526 -30.63 21.04 -3.88
CA PRO A 526 -29.36 20.82 -4.56
C PRO A 526 -29.02 22.00 -5.49
N ALA A 527 -27.90 22.66 -5.17
CA ALA A 527 -27.26 23.72 -5.93
C ALA A 527 -27.03 23.34 -7.41
N GLN A 528 -27.71 24.04 -8.34
CA GLN A 528 -27.60 23.79 -9.79
C GLN A 528 -26.46 24.58 -10.45
N HIS A 529 -25.99 25.68 -9.82
CA HIS A 529 -24.90 26.52 -10.33
C HIS A 529 -23.71 26.63 -9.36
N ALA A 530 -22.52 26.97 -9.87
CA ALA A 530 -21.29 27.09 -9.08
C ALA A 530 -21.35 28.17 -7.98
N GLY A 531 -22.28 29.14 -8.08
CA GLY A 531 -22.50 30.18 -7.06
C GLY A 531 -23.45 29.79 -5.93
N ASP A 532 -24.08 28.62 -6.02
CA ASP A 532 -25.13 28.19 -5.07
C ASP A 532 -24.57 27.38 -3.89
N TRP A 533 -23.25 27.14 -3.85
CA TRP A 533 -22.61 26.40 -2.77
C TRP A 533 -22.32 27.33 -1.58
N PRO A 534 -22.69 26.95 -0.35
CA PRO A 534 -22.56 27.82 0.83
C PRO A 534 -21.11 28.04 1.28
N ILE A 535 -20.17 27.25 0.75
CA ILE A 535 -18.74 27.38 1.00
C ILE A 535 -18.04 27.49 -0.35
N LEU A 536 -17.29 28.58 -0.52
CA LEU A 536 -16.56 28.87 -1.74
C LEU A 536 -15.04 28.76 -1.51
N PRO A 537 -14.25 28.39 -2.53
CA PRO A 537 -12.80 28.46 -2.47
C PRO A 537 -12.34 29.89 -2.21
N LEU A 538 -11.44 30.07 -1.25
CA LEU A 538 -10.79 31.36 -1.02
C LEU A 538 -9.80 31.69 -2.15
N ARG A 539 -9.33 32.94 -2.17
CA ARG A 539 -8.39 33.40 -3.19
C ARG A 539 -7.12 32.53 -3.21
N GLY A 540 -6.79 32.00 -4.39
CA GLY A 540 -5.63 31.12 -4.59
C GLY A 540 -5.94 29.62 -4.46
N GLU A 541 -7.13 29.26 -3.97
CA GLU A 541 -7.62 27.88 -4.00
C GLU A 541 -8.24 27.56 -5.38
N PRO A 542 -8.22 26.28 -5.81
CA PRO A 542 -8.84 25.87 -7.07
C PRO A 542 -10.32 26.30 -7.13
N PRO A 543 -10.80 26.86 -8.26
CA PRO A 543 -12.21 27.16 -8.43
C PRO A 543 -13.09 25.91 -8.37
N LEU A 544 -14.37 26.07 -8.01
CA LEU A 544 -15.29 24.96 -7.82
C LEU A 544 -15.43 24.02 -9.03
N HIS A 545 -15.29 24.47 -10.27
CA HIS A 545 -15.38 23.57 -11.44
C HIS A 545 -14.27 22.51 -11.49
N PHE A 546 -13.16 22.68 -10.77
CA PHE A 546 -12.11 21.68 -10.61
C PHE A 546 -12.46 20.55 -9.64
N TYR A 547 -13.57 20.65 -8.92
CA TYR A 547 -14.05 19.61 -8.03
C TYR A 547 -15.16 18.83 -8.73
N ARG A 548 -15.10 17.50 -8.76
CA ARG A 548 -16.23 16.63 -9.15
C ARG A 548 -16.88 16.05 -7.89
N ARG A 549 -18.15 15.65 -8.01
CA ARG A 549 -18.92 15.00 -6.92
C ARG A 549 -18.92 15.83 -5.62
N LYS A 550 -19.28 17.10 -5.74
CA LYS A 550 -19.33 18.02 -4.60
C LYS A 550 -20.42 17.64 -3.62
N ARG A 551 -20.15 17.73 -2.33
CA ARG A 551 -21.13 17.53 -1.26
C ARG A 551 -20.76 18.32 -0.01
N LEU A 552 -21.74 18.78 0.74
CA LEU A 552 -21.51 19.30 2.08
C LEU A 552 -21.34 18.12 3.05
N LEU A 553 -20.36 18.21 3.94
CA LEU A 553 -20.12 17.24 4.99
C LEU A 553 -19.65 17.91 6.27
N THR A 554 -19.67 17.20 7.38
CA THR A 554 -19.07 17.67 8.64
C THR A 554 -17.81 16.86 8.93
N LEU A 555 -16.67 17.53 9.08
CA LEU A 555 -15.45 16.89 9.58
C LEU A 555 -15.60 16.71 11.10
N PRO A 556 -15.60 15.48 11.64
CA PRO A 556 -15.75 15.25 13.07
C PRO A 556 -14.47 15.60 13.83
N ALA A 557 -14.62 15.87 15.13
CA ALA A 557 -13.50 16.04 16.04
C ALA A 557 -12.58 14.80 16.02
N GLY A 558 -11.27 15.02 16.13
CA GLY A 558 -10.22 13.99 16.00
C GLY A 558 -9.72 13.76 14.57
N THR A 559 -10.43 14.21 13.53
CA THR A 559 -10.02 14.02 12.13
C THR A 559 -8.70 14.74 11.86
N VAL A 560 -7.74 14.05 11.25
CA VAL A 560 -6.45 14.64 10.84
C VAL A 560 -6.49 14.98 9.36
N VAL A 561 -6.10 16.21 9.03
CA VAL A 561 -6.09 16.74 7.66
C VAL A 561 -4.73 17.35 7.33
N ASP A 562 -4.34 17.21 6.07
CA ASP A 562 -3.16 17.82 5.50
C ASP A 562 -3.53 19.04 4.65
N ARG A 563 -2.73 20.09 4.73
CA ARG A 563 -2.83 21.28 3.89
C ARG A 563 -1.55 21.45 3.10
N TYR A 564 -1.69 21.76 1.82
CA TYR A 564 -0.60 22.22 0.97
C TYR A 564 -0.81 23.71 0.73
N GLY A 565 -0.12 24.60 1.44
CA GLY A 565 -0.25 26.06 1.31
C GLY A 565 -0.35 26.83 2.64
N ASN A 566 -0.15 28.14 2.58
CA ASN A 566 -0.23 29.08 3.72
C ASN A 566 -1.59 29.10 4.45
N ASP A 567 -1.70 29.74 5.62
CA ASP A 567 -2.94 29.69 6.44
C ASP A 567 -4.11 30.56 5.92
N ALA A 568 -3.93 31.32 4.83
CA ALA A 568 -4.95 32.24 4.32
C ALA A 568 -6.01 31.56 3.43
N GLY A 569 -5.72 30.38 2.90
CA GLY A 569 -6.69 29.58 2.14
C GLY A 569 -7.56 28.69 3.03
N ASN A 570 -8.49 27.95 2.42
CA ASN A 570 -9.47 27.12 3.14
C ASN A 570 -9.53 25.66 2.65
N LEU A 571 -8.62 25.22 1.78
CA LEU A 571 -8.56 23.84 1.31
C LEU A 571 -7.67 22.96 2.20
N VAL A 572 -8.19 21.82 2.63
CA VAL A 572 -7.41 20.73 3.24
C VAL A 572 -7.76 19.41 2.58
N HIS A 573 -6.95 18.39 2.81
CA HIS A 573 -7.09 17.04 2.29
C HIS A 573 -7.04 16.03 3.44
N PRO A 574 -7.55 14.81 3.28
CA PRO A 574 -7.28 13.72 4.22
C PRO A 574 -5.79 13.58 4.53
N LYS A 575 -5.47 13.13 5.75
CA LYS A 575 -4.10 12.82 6.15
C LYS A 575 -3.41 11.92 5.11
N ASP A 576 -2.16 12.23 4.80
CA ASP A 576 -1.27 11.48 3.90
C ASP A 576 -1.74 11.44 2.43
N THR A 577 -2.60 12.36 2.01
CA THR A 577 -2.95 12.56 0.59
C THR A 577 -1.70 12.89 -0.23
N PRO A 578 -1.35 12.13 -1.29
CA PRO A 578 -0.21 12.45 -2.15
C PRO A 578 -0.39 13.80 -2.87
N PHE A 579 0.64 14.64 -2.89
CA PHE A 579 0.55 15.97 -3.52
C PHE A 579 0.14 15.90 -5.01
N ALA A 580 0.61 14.90 -5.75
CA ALA A 580 0.28 14.73 -7.16
C ALA A 580 -1.23 14.57 -7.43
N GLU A 581 -1.98 14.03 -6.47
CA GLU A 581 -3.43 13.87 -6.58
C GLU A 581 -4.20 15.16 -6.27
N THR A 582 -3.55 16.18 -5.70
CA THR A 582 -4.20 17.42 -5.27
C THR A 582 -4.46 18.39 -6.43
N SER A 583 -3.84 18.20 -7.59
CA SER A 583 -3.97 19.13 -8.73
C SER A 583 -3.75 20.60 -8.34
N LEU A 584 -2.84 20.85 -7.39
CA LEU A 584 -2.43 22.18 -6.95
C LEU A 584 -1.18 22.66 -7.71
N THR A 585 -0.88 23.95 -7.62
CA THR A 585 0.37 24.51 -8.16
C THR A 585 1.58 23.95 -7.40
N PHE A 586 2.64 23.60 -8.12
CA PHE A 586 3.80 22.86 -7.57
C PHE A 586 4.47 23.53 -6.37
N GLU A 587 4.45 24.86 -6.30
CA GLU A 587 5.00 25.64 -5.18
C GLU A 587 4.38 25.24 -3.83
N ARG A 588 3.12 24.77 -3.82
CA ARG A 588 2.39 24.43 -2.60
C ARG A 588 2.82 23.10 -1.98
N GLU A 589 3.59 22.29 -2.70
CA GLU A 589 4.11 21.01 -2.19
C GLU A 589 5.00 21.19 -0.95
N PHE A 590 5.79 22.28 -0.94
CA PHE A 590 6.72 22.60 0.15
C PHE A 590 6.05 23.25 1.36
N GLU A 591 4.79 23.69 1.22
CA GLU A 591 4.01 24.31 2.30
C GLU A 591 3.06 23.30 2.96
N ARG A 592 3.53 22.05 3.14
CA ARG A 592 2.72 21.00 3.78
C ARG A 592 2.62 21.26 5.28
N ARG A 593 1.39 21.34 5.79
CA ARG A 593 1.06 21.48 7.21
C ARG A 593 -0.01 20.48 7.58
N ARG A 594 -0.04 20.08 8.85
CA ARG A 594 -1.00 19.10 9.36
C ARG A 594 -1.82 19.70 10.49
N TYR A 595 -3.09 19.36 10.53
CA TYR A 595 -4.02 19.83 11.56
C TYR A 595 -4.91 18.69 12.06
N ARG A 596 -5.29 18.76 13.33
CA ARG A 596 -6.36 17.96 13.93
C ARG A 596 -7.61 18.82 14.07
N VAL A 597 -8.75 18.28 13.65
CA VAL A 597 -10.07 18.89 13.91
C VAL A 597 -10.39 18.72 15.39
N VAL A 598 -10.56 19.83 16.11
CA VAL A 598 -10.87 19.82 17.55
C VAL A 598 -12.37 19.91 17.77
N ARG A 599 -13.08 20.65 16.91
CA ARG A 599 -14.54 20.79 16.94
C ARG A 599 -15.10 20.49 15.56
N PRO A 600 -16.29 19.88 15.44
CA PRO A 600 -16.87 19.56 14.14
C PRO A 600 -16.97 20.78 13.21
N ILE A 601 -16.53 20.65 11.96
CA ILE A 601 -16.53 21.74 10.96
C ILE A 601 -17.33 21.29 9.74
N GLY A 602 -18.39 22.02 9.39
CA GLY A 602 -19.08 21.85 8.11
C GLY A 602 -18.21 22.32 6.95
N VAL A 603 -17.95 21.47 5.96
CA VAL A 603 -17.07 21.73 4.82
C VAL A 603 -17.76 21.37 3.51
N LEU A 604 -17.30 21.95 2.41
CA LEU A 604 -17.63 21.50 1.07
C LEU A 604 -16.54 20.56 0.58
N SER A 605 -16.91 19.30 0.37
CA SER A 605 -16.01 18.30 -0.18
C SER A 605 -16.15 18.16 -1.69
N GLY A 606 -15.08 17.72 -2.34
CA GLY A 606 -15.12 17.26 -3.71
C GLY A 606 -13.82 16.55 -4.11
N VAL A 607 -13.89 15.77 -5.17
CA VAL A 607 -12.71 15.10 -5.74
C VAL A 607 -12.05 16.03 -6.75
N LEU A 608 -10.75 16.29 -6.62
CA LEU A 608 -10.04 17.18 -7.53
C LEU A 608 -9.88 16.52 -8.91
N ARG A 609 -10.21 17.28 -9.94
CA ARG A 609 -10.03 16.90 -11.35
C ARG A 609 -8.57 17.07 -11.75
N PRO A 610 -8.07 16.28 -12.71
CA PRO A 610 -6.77 16.52 -13.31
C PRO A 610 -6.63 17.99 -13.76
N TRP A 611 -5.47 18.58 -13.50
CA TRP A 611 -5.16 19.94 -13.92
C TRP A 611 -3.68 20.05 -14.30
N GLY A 612 -3.43 20.58 -15.50
CA GLY A 612 -2.11 20.55 -16.10
C GLY A 612 -1.59 19.10 -16.17
N PRO A 613 -0.34 18.84 -15.72
CA PRO A 613 0.25 17.50 -15.71
C PRO A 613 -0.12 16.65 -14.48
N LEU A 614 -0.90 17.17 -13.53
CA LEU A 614 -1.27 16.44 -12.32
C LEU A 614 -2.52 15.57 -12.55
N PRO A 615 -2.49 14.28 -12.16
CA PRO A 615 -3.59 13.34 -12.40
C PRO A 615 -4.88 13.68 -11.63
N GLY A 616 -4.79 14.48 -10.57
CA GLY A 616 -5.93 14.70 -9.68
C GLY A 616 -6.33 13.45 -8.92
N GLY A 617 -7.53 13.44 -8.35
CA GLY A 617 -8.08 12.30 -7.60
C GLY A 617 -8.15 12.51 -6.09
N ALA A 618 -7.43 13.47 -5.53
CA ALA A 618 -7.50 13.74 -4.10
C ALA A 618 -8.91 14.18 -3.69
N VAL A 619 -9.32 13.78 -2.49
CA VAL A 619 -10.47 14.39 -1.82
C VAL A 619 -10.01 15.72 -1.23
N GLY A 620 -10.72 16.80 -1.53
CA GLY A 620 -10.50 18.12 -0.93
C GLY A 620 -11.68 18.50 -0.05
N TYR A 621 -11.39 19.15 1.07
CA TYR A 621 -12.33 19.75 2.00
C TYR A 621 -12.13 21.27 2.01
N LEU A 622 -13.10 22.02 1.49
CA LEU A 622 -13.15 23.48 1.58
C LEU A 622 -13.85 23.88 2.88
N LEU A 623 -13.12 24.52 3.78
CA LEU A 623 -13.66 24.99 5.05
C LEU A 623 -14.40 26.33 4.87
N PRO A 624 -15.33 26.69 5.78
CA PRO A 624 -16.11 27.94 5.65
C PRO A 624 -15.29 29.22 5.78
N ARG A 625 -14.08 29.11 6.32
CA ARG A 625 -13.17 30.22 6.67
C ARG A 625 -11.73 29.80 6.41
N ALA A 626 -10.83 30.77 6.41
CA ALA A 626 -9.39 30.53 6.30
C ALA A 626 -8.88 29.67 7.46
N ILE A 627 -7.81 28.91 7.21
CA ILE A 627 -7.22 27.98 8.17
C ILE A 627 -6.76 28.70 9.42
N GLY A 628 -6.12 29.87 9.27
CA GLY A 628 -5.70 30.70 10.41
C GLY A 628 -6.85 31.03 11.38
N GLN A 629 -8.05 31.31 10.85
CA GLN A 629 -9.22 31.61 11.68
C GLN A 629 -9.77 30.38 12.40
N HIS A 630 -9.70 29.20 11.77
CA HIS A 630 -10.10 27.96 12.43
C HIS A 630 -9.13 27.56 13.53
N VAL A 631 -7.83 27.83 13.36
CA VAL A 631 -6.82 27.66 14.40
C VAL A 631 -7.05 28.64 15.55
N GLU A 632 -7.24 29.94 15.27
CA GLU A 632 -7.50 30.97 16.28
C GLU A 632 -8.77 30.68 17.10
N SER A 633 -9.82 30.16 16.46
CA SER A 633 -11.06 29.79 17.14
C SER A 633 -10.99 28.45 17.89
N GLY A 634 -9.86 27.73 17.83
CA GLY A 634 -9.70 26.40 18.42
C GLY A 634 -10.58 25.32 17.76
N ALA A 635 -10.98 25.51 16.50
CA ALA A 635 -11.65 24.47 15.71
C ALA A 635 -10.64 23.53 15.04
N LEU A 636 -9.44 24.04 14.74
CA LEU A 636 -8.28 23.25 14.28
C LEU A 636 -7.11 23.43 15.25
N GLU A 637 -6.35 22.36 15.44
CA GLU A 637 -5.09 22.35 16.17
C GLU A 637 -3.96 21.95 15.21
N PRO A 638 -2.90 22.77 15.04
CA PRO A 638 -1.76 22.37 14.22
C PRO A 638 -0.99 21.21 14.86
N LEU A 639 -0.59 20.24 14.04
CA LEU A 639 0.24 19.10 14.45
C LEU A 639 1.67 19.32 13.95
N THR A 640 2.63 19.11 14.84
CA THR A 640 4.08 19.14 14.57
C THR A 640 4.55 17.97 13.76
#